data_AF-A0A9P8JZ65-F1
#
_entry.id   AF-A0A9P8JZ65-F1
#
_cell.length_a   1.000
_cell.length_b   1.000
_cell.length_c   1.000
_cell.angle_alpha   90.00
_cell.angle_beta   90.00
_cell.angle_gamma   90.00
#
_symmetry.space_group_name_H-M   'P 1'
#
loop_
_entity.id
_entity.type
_entity.pdbx_description
1 polymer ?
#
loop_
_entity_poly.entity_id
_entity_poly.type
_entity_poly.pdbx_seq_one_letter_code
_entity_poly.pdbx_strand_id
1 'polypeptide(L)'
;MLFSARGLLRSLQTCPSKLRRCLHSHYSTLSSSHREQVTIPCRSNGHITLSLFHPRVASGPAPAIILYLPPGPLLPTTWPTVDAGAALSSVTSAIVVQINYRCSQEHRYPTPIHDVLTGYDWVLENLIPSRSFHRPGRSANHRIKLAVCGELVGGSLAAMLALTECRLQGPYVAAAAINEPIIDWVFPEDDEVEHETSVDRLASYVQGLQVGQKSKAKSKPRQTSFSTFGDNTNLSASALLKARHDLFRRPEDYFDTFASPIFNFRTPGVPVPPPPQPKSPVDEFAELALFERDEFHRQQLKMSALSNRLQSPDQQEESTAEATKKPRKSYRRWPNAGSGLRIPQMRISSAVTSPLSDQVEEFARLMQKSIVSQELKTVEAEGDDMAKEAAYMLAERQIHHTQPDNLRLWSLGIIGIIIIVILAIVIPVAVVLSNKNNSSTTGAASATSTSSSSPANKNLDGMSESDIPKEAQGTILDPFTWYDTTDFNVTYTAATVGGLSIMGLNETWDDSTKANDNVPALNETWEYGKMPIRGVNIGGWFSIEPVITPSLFSDFKTSDGVIDEWTLCSKLGASRAQTTLEQHYASFVTEADFAGIQAAGFDHVRIPFSYWAVTTYDGDPYVPKISWRYLLRAIEWARKYGLRINLDLHGAPGSQNGWNHSGHQGAINWLNGTDGTINGQRTLDIHSQLSTFFAQPRYKNIIAIYGLVNEPKMTYLDVDTVLTWTKTAIQKIRSNNITAIITFGDGFRGLDNWQGELQDFDNLLLDVHQYVIFNNQQIALDHAAKVDFACGGWTNQTLRSSNKATGFGPTLCGEWSQADTDCATYLNNVGVGSRWEGTLNMVSTPGGSLDGSVLNPTCPTANSPRCSCSNANASPSSYSPAYKQWLLDFAEAQMYSFEQGWGWFYWTWKTESATQWSYKDGLAAGILPEKTWERTFKCGSIPDYAGMGLPENY
;
A
#
# COMPACT_ATOMS: atom_id res chain seq x y z
N MET A 1 -23.54 -30.84 18.44
CA MET A 1 -24.67 -30.15 19.10
C MET A 1 -25.41 -29.20 18.16
N LEU A 2 -24.77 -28.24 17.47
CA LEU A 2 -25.44 -27.27 16.58
C LEU A 2 -26.28 -27.88 15.43
N PHE A 3 -25.81 -28.93 14.75
CA PHE A 3 -26.60 -29.65 13.73
C PHE A 3 -27.60 -30.65 14.31
N SER A 4 -27.47 -31.04 15.58
CA SER A 4 -28.41 -31.95 16.24
C SER A 4 -29.76 -31.27 16.51
N ALA A 5 -29.78 -29.94 16.70
CA ALA A 5 -31.00 -29.18 16.92
C ALA A 5 -31.90 -29.13 15.67
N ARG A 6 -31.32 -28.98 14.48
CA ARG A 6 -32.06 -28.95 13.20
C ARG A 6 -32.18 -30.31 12.50
N GLY A 7 -31.25 -31.23 12.73
CA GLY A 7 -31.43 -32.66 12.38
C GLY A 7 -32.61 -33.27 13.12
N LEU A 8 -32.84 -32.89 14.38
CA LEU A 8 -34.09 -33.18 15.10
C LEU A 8 -35.29 -32.57 14.37
N LEU A 9 -35.24 -31.28 14.00
CA LEU A 9 -36.34 -30.57 13.30
C LEU A 9 -36.66 -31.15 11.91
N ARG A 10 -35.67 -31.64 11.15
CA ARG A 10 -35.89 -32.35 9.88
C ARG A 10 -36.42 -33.78 10.10
N SER A 11 -35.96 -34.53 11.10
CA SER A 11 -36.52 -35.86 11.42
C SER A 11 -37.93 -35.79 12.04
N LEU A 12 -38.30 -34.66 12.64
CA LEU A 12 -39.65 -34.36 13.16
C LEU A 12 -40.69 -34.15 12.04
N GLN A 13 -40.26 -33.85 10.81
CA GLN A 13 -41.13 -33.67 9.66
C GLN A 13 -41.55 -35.01 9.02
N THR A 14 -40.80 -36.09 9.24
CA THR A 14 -41.11 -37.44 8.71
C THR A 14 -41.85 -38.35 9.69
N CYS A 15 -42.26 -37.85 10.87
CA CYS A 15 -42.82 -38.66 11.95
C CYS A 15 -44.37 -38.67 11.97
N PRO A 16 -45.04 -39.81 12.23
CA PRO A 16 -46.50 -39.92 12.19
C PRO A 16 -47.24 -39.00 13.19
N SER A 17 -48.45 -38.57 12.80
CA SER A 17 -49.27 -37.51 13.42
C SER A 17 -49.53 -37.61 14.93
N LYS A 18 -49.42 -38.80 15.53
CA LYS A 18 -49.58 -39.00 16.98
C LYS A 18 -48.38 -38.51 17.81
N LEU A 19 -47.15 -38.57 17.29
CA LEU A 19 -45.96 -38.02 17.98
C LEU A 19 -45.91 -36.48 17.92
N ARG A 20 -46.45 -35.87 16.85
CA ARG A 20 -46.53 -34.41 16.67
C ARG A 20 -47.28 -33.70 17.81
N ARG A 21 -48.34 -34.31 18.36
CA ARG A 21 -49.09 -33.74 19.50
C ARG A 21 -48.32 -33.84 20.81
N CYS A 22 -47.57 -34.93 21.03
CA CYS A 22 -46.76 -35.10 22.23
C CYS A 22 -45.55 -34.13 22.22
N LEU A 23 -44.99 -33.85 21.04
CA LEU A 23 -43.90 -32.90 20.86
C LEU A 23 -44.35 -31.43 20.84
N HIS A 24 -45.54 -31.09 20.34
CA HIS A 24 -46.09 -29.73 20.51
C HIS A 24 -46.28 -29.34 21.98
N SER A 25 -46.62 -30.32 22.84
CA SER A 25 -46.65 -30.16 24.30
C SER A 25 -45.25 -29.94 24.91
N HIS A 26 -44.20 -30.55 24.35
CA HIS A 26 -42.81 -30.31 24.74
C HIS A 26 -42.20 -29.02 24.16
N TYR A 27 -42.70 -28.52 23.03
CA TYR A 27 -42.24 -27.25 22.43
C TYR A 27 -43.00 -26.02 22.95
N SER A 28 -44.26 -26.17 23.39
CA SER A 28 -44.96 -25.09 24.11
C SER A 28 -44.34 -24.82 25.49
N THR A 29 -43.63 -25.79 26.07
CA THR A 29 -42.88 -25.64 27.32
C THR A 29 -41.47 -25.04 27.15
N LEU A 30 -40.94 -24.96 25.92
CA LEU A 30 -39.69 -24.27 25.60
C LEU A 30 -39.84 -22.73 25.49
N SER A 31 -41.08 -22.23 25.50
CA SER A 31 -41.49 -20.83 25.26
C SER A 31 -41.20 -19.80 26.39
N SER A 32 -40.11 -19.91 27.14
CA SER A 32 -39.75 -18.86 28.11
C SER A 32 -38.25 -18.60 28.28
N SER A 33 -37.48 -18.58 27.18
CA SER A 33 -36.25 -17.79 27.17
C SER A 33 -36.62 -16.29 27.18
N HIS A 34 -35.94 -15.49 28.00
CA HIS A 34 -36.12 -14.04 27.99
C HIS A 34 -35.63 -13.51 26.64
N ARG A 35 -36.53 -12.87 25.88
CA ARG A 35 -36.22 -12.24 24.60
C ARG A 35 -36.14 -10.74 24.80
N GLU A 36 -35.00 -10.16 24.47
CA GLU A 36 -34.78 -8.72 24.42
C GLU A 36 -34.64 -8.29 22.96
N GLN A 37 -35.13 -7.09 22.62
CA GLN A 37 -34.93 -6.50 21.31
C GLN A 37 -34.22 -5.16 21.45
N VAL A 38 -33.16 -4.98 20.68
CA VAL A 38 -32.40 -3.73 20.61
C VAL A 38 -32.45 -3.22 19.19
N THR A 39 -32.81 -1.94 19.01
CA THR A 39 -32.75 -1.29 17.70
C THR A 39 -31.50 -0.45 17.62
N ILE A 40 -30.71 -0.63 16.57
CA ILE A 40 -29.44 0.07 16.38
C ILE A 40 -29.45 0.85 15.05
N PRO A 41 -28.96 2.10 15.04
CA PRO A 41 -28.83 2.87 13.81
C PRO A 41 -27.72 2.27 12.93
N CYS A 42 -27.99 2.16 11.64
CA CYS A 42 -27.00 1.72 10.66
C CYS A 42 -26.23 2.92 10.12
N ARG A 43 -24.91 2.80 9.95
CA ARG A 43 -24.07 3.88 9.36
C ARG A 43 -24.50 4.22 7.92
N SER A 44 -25.02 3.23 7.19
CA SER A 44 -25.77 3.41 5.95
C SER A 44 -27.25 3.52 6.27
N ASN A 45 -27.78 4.75 6.25
CA ASN A 45 -29.19 5.17 6.43
C ASN A 45 -30.20 4.08 6.88
N GLY A 46 -30.83 4.26 8.04
CA GLY A 46 -31.88 3.38 8.58
C GLY A 46 -31.48 2.69 9.89
N HIS A 47 -32.22 1.66 10.26
CA HIS A 47 -32.02 0.92 11.51
C HIS A 47 -32.19 -0.58 11.28
N ILE A 48 -31.50 -1.39 12.09
CA ILE A 48 -31.77 -2.83 12.21
C ILE A 48 -32.13 -3.19 13.65
N THR A 49 -32.82 -4.31 13.82
CA THR A 49 -33.17 -4.85 15.14
C THR A 49 -32.31 -6.07 15.45
N LEU A 50 -31.76 -6.14 16.65
CA LEU A 50 -31.13 -7.33 17.21
C LEU A 50 -32.14 -8.01 18.14
N SER A 51 -32.34 -9.31 17.99
CA SER A 51 -33.13 -10.12 18.96
C SER A 51 -32.18 -10.96 19.80
N LEU A 52 -32.12 -10.68 21.09
CA LEU A 52 -31.27 -11.36 22.06
C LEU A 52 -32.09 -12.42 22.79
N PHE A 53 -31.58 -13.64 22.84
CA PHE A 53 -32.19 -14.77 23.53
C PHE A 53 -31.25 -15.23 24.64
N HIS A 54 -31.70 -15.10 25.88
CA HIS A 54 -30.92 -15.48 27.05
C HIS A 54 -31.22 -16.92 27.49
N PRO A 55 -30.19 -17.72 27.84
CA PRO A 55 -30.38 -19.08 28.34
C PRO A 55 -30.93 -19.06 29.76
N ARG A 56 -31.79 -20.03 30.12
CA ARG A 56 -32.38 -20.10 31.48
C ARG A 56 -31.43 -20.64 32.56
N VAL A 57 -30.42 -21.40 32.18
CA VAL A 57 -29.44 -22.02 33.09
C VAL A 57 -28.04 -21.68 32.59
N ALA A 58 -27.32 -20.83 33.33
CA ALA A 58 -25.93 -20.50 33.01
C ALA A 58 -25.02 -21.67 33.38
N SER A 59 -24.43 -22.35 32.38
CA SER A 59 -23.45 -23.41 32.61
C SER A 59 -22.02 -22.88 32.46
N GLY A 60 -21.34 -22.69 33.60
CA GLY A 60 -19.89 -22.54 33.67
C GLY A 60 -19.31 -21.13 33.46
N PRO A 61 -17.96 -20.99 33.50
CA PRO A 61 -17.30 -19.71 33.85
C PRO A 61 -17.29 -18.59 32.79
N ALA A 62 -17.97 -18.74 31.64
CA ALA A 62 -18.27 -17.63 30.71
C ALA A 62 -19.34 -18.06 29.68
N PRO A 63 -20.39 -17.27 29.43
CA PRO A 63 -21.37 -17.60 28.40
C PRO A 63 -20.76 -17.44 26.99
N ALA A 64 -20.88 -18.46 26.15
CA ALA A 64 -20.61 -18.33 24.72
C ALA A 64 -21.68 -17.45 24.07
N ILE A 65 -21.29 -16.65 23.06
CA ILE A 65 -22.21 -15.83 22.26
C ILE A 65 -22.31 -16.45 20.88
N ILE A 66 -23.54 -16.65 20.40
CA ILE A 66 -23.81 -17.16 19.06
C ILE A 66 -24.58 -16.11 18.26
N LEU A 67 -24.01 -15.66 17.15
CA LEU A 67 -24.68 -14.82 16.18
C LEU A 67 -25.51 -15.70 15.25
N TYR A 68 -26.80 -15.42 15.13
CA TYR A 68 -27.69 -16.09 14.20
C TYR A 68 -28.09 -15.13 13.08
N LEU A 69 -27.80 -15.52 11.83
CA LEU A 69 -28.16 -14.80 10.62
C LEU A 69 -29.33 -15.52 9.93
N PRO A 70 -30.52 -14.90 9.88
CA PRO A 70 -31.70 -15.48 9.23
C PRO A 70 -31.48 -15.85 7.75
N PRO A 71 -32.29 -16.74 7.16
CA PRO A 71 -32.09 -17.25 5.80
C PRO A 71 -32.23 -16.22 4.66
N GLY A 72 -32.83 -15.05 4.94
CA GLY A 72 -33.10 -14.04 3.93
C GLY A 72 -34.34 -14.34 3.08
N PRO A 73 -34.56 -13.63 1.95
CA PRO A 73 -35.82 -13.62 1.22
C PRO A 73 -36.08 -14.84 0.32
N LEU A 74 -35.28 -15.90 0.44
CA LEU A 74 -35.30 -17.07 -0.45
C LEU A 74 -36.26 -18.18 -0.03
N LEU A 75 -36.75 -18.17 1.21
CA LEU A 75 -37.71 -19.16 1.69
C LEU A 75 -39.15 -18.65 1.54
N PRO A 76 -40.12 -19.49 1.11
CA PRO A 76 -41.53 -19.11 1.04
C PRO A 76 -42.07 -18.68 2.40
N THR A 77 -42.98 -17.70 2.41
CA THR A 77 -43.67 -17.17 3.61
C THR A 77 -44.52 -18.20 4.36
N THR A 78 -44.69 -19.41 3.82
CA THR A 78 -45.46 -20.52 4.39
C THR A 78 -44.63 -21.49 5.24
N TRP A 79 -43.33 -21.29 5.38
CA TRP A 79 -42.49 -22.12 6.26
C TRP A 79 -42.81 -21.86 7.75
N PRO A 80 -43.03 -22.90 8.57
CA PRO A 80 -43.37 -22.72 9.99
C PRO A 80 -42.24 -21.99 10.72
N THR A 81 -42.56 -20.81 11.26
CA THR A 81 -41.66 -19.95 12.03
C THR A 81 -41.39 -20.55 13.40
N VAL A 82 -40.55 -21.59 13.44
CA VAL A 82 -39.87 -21.94 14.70
C VAL A 82 -38.94 -20.78 15.01
N ASP A 83 -39.05 -20.21 16.22
CA ASP A 83 -38.11 -19.19 16.69
C ASP A 83 -36.73 -19.85 16.86
N ALA A 84 -35.95 -19.81 15.78
CA ALA A 84 -34.66 -20.48 15.69
C ALA A 84 -33.67 -19.93 16.71
N GLY A 85 -33.77 -18.64 17.06
CA GLY A 85 -32.96 -18.03 18.10
C GLY A 85 -33.28 -18.59 19.48
N ALA A 86 -34.57 -18.71 19.83
CA ALA A 86 -35.00 -19.32 21.09
C ALA A 86 -34.62 -20.80 21.19
N ALA A 87 -34.83 -21.58 20.12
CA ALA A 87 -34.44 -22.98 20.06
C ALA A 87 -32.92 -23.17 20.19
N LEU A 88 -32.13 -22.34 19.51
CA LEU A 88 -30.68 -22.38 19.56
C LEU A 88 -30.15 -22.02 20.96
N SER A 89 -30.70 -20.98 21.59
CA SER A 89 -30.33 -20.59 22.95
C SER A 89 -30.65 -21.68 23.96
N SER A 90 -31.80 -22.35 23.81
CA SER A 90 -32.19 -23.45 24.69
C SER A 90 -31.32 -24.70 24.53
N VAL A 91 -30.84 -25.01 23.32
CA VAL A 91 -30.02 -26.23 23.06
C VAL A 91 -28.55 -26.02 23.39
N THR A 92 -28.06 -24.79 23.28
CA THR A 92 -26.63 -24.48 23.46
C THR A 92 -26.31 -23.88 24.83
N SER A 93 -27.31 -23.46 25.59
CA SER A 93 -27.17 -22.66 26.82
C SER A 93 -26.31 -21.40 26.61
N ALA A 94 -26.28 -20.88 25.37
CA ALA A 94 -25.54 -19.68 24.97
C ALA A 94 -26.50 -18.48 24.81
N ILE A 95 -25.94 -17.28 24.91
CA ILE A 95 -26.65 -16.08 24.47
C ILE A 95 -26.69 -16.11 22.95
N VAL A 96 -27.88 -16.10 22.37
CA VAL A 96 -28.05 -16.04 20.92
C VAL A 96 -28.47 -14.64 20.53
N VAL A 97 -27.72 -14.03 19.63
CA VAL A 97 -28.03 -12.71 19.05
C VAL A 97 -28.43 -12.91 17.61
N GLN A 98 -29.71 -12.76 17.30
CA GLN A 98 -30.20 -12.76 15.94
C GLN A 98 -30.07 -11.35 15.36
N ILE A 99 -29.23 -11.20 14.33
CA ILE A 99 -29.08 -9.95 13.60
C ILE A 99 -30.12 -9.92 12.47
N ASN A 100 -31.15 -9.08 12.61
CA ASN A 100 -32.18 -8.93 11.59
C ASN A 100 -31.72 -7.94 10.52
N TYR A 101 -30.76 -8.38 9.70
CA TYR A 101 -30.22 -7.60 8.59
C TYR A 101 -31.29 -7.34 7.51
N ARG A 102 -31.20 -6.19 6.84
CA ARG A 102 -32.13 -5.85 5.75
C ARG A 102 -31.62 -6.47 4.46
N CYS A 103 -32.49 -7.22 3.78
CA CYS A 103 -32.17 -7.84 2.49
C CYS A 103 -33.44 -7.98 1.65
N SER A 104 -33.58 -7.11 0.66
CA SER A 104 -34.73 -7.04 -0.24
C SER A 104 -34.35 -6.30 -1.53
N GLN A 105 -35.29 -6.15 -2.46
CA GLN A 105 -35.08 -5.30 -3.64
C GLN A 105 -34.79 -3.83 -3.30
N GLU A 106 -35.26 -3.34 -2.15
CA GLU A 106 -34.96 -1.99 -1.65
C GLU A 106 -33.60 -1.94 -0.95
N HIS A 107 -33.25 -3.03 -0.23
CA HIS A 107 -32.02 -3.18 0.53
C HIS A 107 -31.14 -4.26 -0.11
N ARG A 108 -30.62 -3.94 -1.30
CA ARG A 108 -29.70 -4.79 -2.10
C ARG A 108 -28.29 -4.82 -1.51
N TYR A 109 -27.46 -5.76 -1.95
CA TYR A 109 -26.02 -5.72 -1.66
C TYR A 109 -25.43 -4.36 -2.08
N PRO A 110 -24.51 -3.78 -1.27
CA PRO A 110 -23.86 -4.34 -0.07
C PRO A 110 -24.59 -4.10 1.28
N THR A 111 -25.82 -3.57 1.29
CA THR A 111 -26.54 -3.22 2.54
C THR A 111 -26.61 -4.36 3.58
N PRO A 112 -26.95 -5.62 3.22
CA PRO A 112 -26.95 -6.74 4.18
C PRO A 112 -25.59 -6.98 4.86
N ILE A 113 -24.48 -6.70 4.17
CA ILE A 113 -23.12 -6.85 4.72
C ILE A 113 -22.89 -5.79 5.81
N HIS A 114 -23.20 -4.54 5.51
CA HIS A 114 -23.05 -3.43 6.46
C HIS A 114 -23.93 -3.60 7.69
N ASP A 115 -25.17 -4.08 7.51
CA ASP A 115 -26.08 -4.37 8.61
C ASP A 115 -25.52 -5.48 9.53
N VAL A 116 -24.97 -6.56 8.96
CA VAL A 116 -24.35 -7.65 9.75
C VAL A 116 -23.12 -7.17 10.51
N LEU A 117 -22.24 -6.38 9.89
CA LEU A 117 -21.08 -5.81 10.56
C LEU A 117 -21.49 -4.83 11.68
N THR A 118 -22.50 -3.99 11.44
CA THR A 118 -23.04 -3.08 12.46
C THR A 118 -23.59 -3.86 13.67
N GLY A 119 -24.31 -4.95 13.42
CA GLY A 119 -24.80 -5.84 14.48
C GLY A 119 -23.66 -6.56 15.22
N TYR A 120 -22.60 -6.94 14.51
CA TYR A 120 -21.40 -7.55 15.09
C TYR A 120 -20.66 -6.59 16.01
N ASP A 121 -20.38 -5.36 15.55
CA ASP A 121 -19.73 -4.31 16.34
C ASP A 121 -20.51 -4.02 17.62
N TRP A 122 -21.84 -3.91 17.52
CA TRP A 122 -22.68 -3.72 18.70
C TRP A 122 -22.54 -4.86 19.71
N VAL A 123 -22.46 -6.12 19.26
CA VAL A 123 -22.25 -7.27 20.15
C VAL A 123 -20.89 -7.21 20.82
N LEU A 124 -19.83 -6.82 20.09
CA LEU A 124 -18.50 -6.64 20.67
C LEU A 124 -18.47 -5.56 21.75
N GLU A 125 -19.17 -4.45 21.52
CA GLU A 125 -19.19 -3.30 22.44
C GLU A 125 -20.07 -3.54 23.68
N ASN A 126 -21.19 -4.26 23.53
CA ASN A 126 -22.23 -4.33 24.56
C ASN A 126 -22.30 -5.67 25.31
N LEU A 127 -21.91 -6.78 24.65
CA LEU A 127 -22.03 -8.12 25.23
C LEU A 127 -20.69 -8.75 25.62
N ILE A 128 -19.57 -8.17 25.20
CA ILE A 128 -18.22 -8.66 25.50
C ILE A 128 -17.53 -7.68 26.48
N PRO A 129 -17.29 -8.05 27.75
CA PRO A 129 -16.70 -7.14 28.73
C PRO A 129 -15.33 -6.62 28.33
N SER A 130 -15.06 -5.32 28.52
CA SER A 130 -13.80 -4.63 28.16
C SER A 130 -12.53 -5.24 28.81
N ARG A 131 -12.69 -6.03 29.89
CA ARG A 131 -11.59 -6.76 30.55
C ARG A 131 -11.18 -8.06 29.84
N SER A 132 -11.90 -8.44 28.77
CA SER A 132 -11.63 -9.61 27.92
C SER A 132 -10.72 -9.29 26.74
N PHE A 133 -10.42 -8.01 26.52
CA PHE A 133 -9.40 -7.52 25.60
C PHE A 133 -8.02 -7.68 26.25
N HIS A 134 -6.99 -8.00 25.45
CA HIS A 134 -5.76 -8.66 25.88
C HIS A 134 -4.97 -7.97 27.03
N ARG A 135 -4.51 -8.76 28.02
CA ARG A 135 -3.35 -8.47 28.88
C ARG A 135 -2.24 -9.48 28.56
N PRO A 136 -0.97 -9.07 28.43
CA PRO A 136 0.14 -10.01 28.22
C PRO A 136 0.24 -11.01 29.39
N GLY A 137 0.33 -12.32 29.09
CA GLY A 137 0.64 -13.37 30.09
C GLY A 137 -0.51 -14.28 30.57
N ARG A 138 -1.75 -14.17 30.06
CA ARG A 138 -2.84 -15.11 30.41
C ARG A 138 -3.05 -16.21 29.36
N SER A 139 -3.17 -17.47 29.83
CA SER A 139 -3.48 -18.67 29.02
C SER A 139 -4.77 -18.51 28.20
N ALA A 140 -4.78 -19.09 26.99
CA ALA A 140 -5.83 -19.03 25.95
C ALA A 140 -7.24 -19.49 26.41
N ASN A 141 -7.37 -20.10 27.58
CA ASN A 141 -8.62 -20.67 28.11
C ASN A 141 -9.61 -19.65 28.71
N HIS A 142 -9.29 -18.35 28.74
CA HIS A 142 -10.17 -17.30 29.30
C HIS A 142 -10.74 -16.31 28.25
N ARG A 143 -10.61 -16.60 26.95
CA ARG A 143 -11.13 -15.73 25.88
C ARG A 143 -12.61 -16.06 25.58
N ILE A 144 -13.47 -15.04 25.46
CA ILE A 144 -14.85 -15.21 25.00
C ILE A 144 -14.81 -15.68 23.55
N LYS A 145 -15.42 -16.83 23.27
CA LYS A 145 -15.51 -17.43 21.93
C LYS A 145 -16.85 -17.07 21.33
N LEU A 146 -16.82 -16.33 20.23
CA LEU A 146 -18.01 -16.00 19.46
C LEU A 146 -18.18 -17.02 18.32
N ALA A 147 -19.40 -17.48 18.09
CA ALA A 147 -19.72 -18.36 16.97
C ALA A 147 -20.77 -17.68 16.09
N VAL A 148 -20.78 -18.00 14.79
CA VAL A 148 -21.80 -17.52 13.85
C VAL A 148 -22.52 -18.69 13.20
N CYS A 149 -23.81 -18.56 12.95
CA CYS A 149 -24.55 -19.52 12.15
C CYS A 149 -25.56 -18.84 11.23
N GLY A 150 -25.80 -19.47 10.09
CA GLY A 150 -26.69 -18.91 9.07
C GLY A 150 -27.10 -19.94 8.02
N GLU A 151 -28.13 -19.60 7.26
CA GLU A 151 -28.67 -20.42 6.17
C GLU A 151 -28.86 -19.57 4.91
N LEU A 152 -28.68 -20.12 3.70
CA LEU A 152 -28.90 -19.40 2.43
C LEU A 152 -28.15 -18.05 2.40
N VAL A 153 -28.85 -16.91 2.29
CA VAL A 153 -28.23 -15.57 2.31
C VAL A 153 -27.57 -15.30 3.66
N GLY A 154 -28.20 -15.68 4.77
CA GLY A 154 -27.58 -15.63 6.10
C GLY A 154 -26.38 -16.56 6.23
N GLY A 155 -26.38 -17.67 5.50
CA GLY A 155 -25.25 -18.60 5.40
C GLY A 155 -24.06 -18.00 4.67
N SER A 156 -24.33 -17.25 3.59
CA SER A 156 -23.36 -16.44 2.86
C SER A 156 -22.74 -15.37 3.78
N LEU A 157 -23.59 -14.58 4.46
CA LEU A 157 -23.15 -13.55 5.39
C LEU A 157 -22.41 -14.13 6.61
N ALA A 158 -22.78 -15.32 7.06
CA ALA A 158 -22.10 -16.03 8.14
C ALA A 158 -20.72 -16.53 7.71
N ALA A 159 -20.59 -17.00 6.47
CA ALA A 159 -19.30 -17.35 5.89
C ALA A 159 -18.43 -16.10 5.72
N MET A 160 -18.99 -15.01 5.21
CA MET A 160 -18.32 -13.71 5.10
C MET A 160 -17.77 -13.23 6.45
N LEU A 161 -18.61 -13.20 7.50
CA LEU A 161 -18.20 -12.78 8.83
C LEU A 161 -17.17 -13.73 9.45
N ALA A 162 -17.32 -15.04 9.25
CA ALA A 162 -16.38 -16.04 9.73
C ALA A 162 -15.00 -15.94 9.07
N LEU A 163 -14.92 -15.55 7.79
CA LEU A 163 -13.65 -15.35 7.12
C LEU A 163 -13.04 -14.00 7.50
N THR A 164 -13.83 -12.93 7.56
CA THR A 164 -13.30 -11.57 7.78
C THR A 164 -12.94 -11.27 9.24
N GLU A 165 -13.67 -11.86 10.20
CA GLU A 165 -13.53 -11.59 11.64
C GLU A 165 -12.91 -12.77 12.44
N CYS A 166 -11.93 -13.45 11.85
CA CYS A 166 -11.20 -14.59 12.46
C CYS A 166 -9.79 -14.26 12.98
N ARG A 167 -9.59 -13.03 13.48
CA ARG A 167 -8.29 -12.50 13.96
C ARG A 167 -7.84 -13.15 15.27
N LEU A 168 -6.56 -13.48 15.40
CA LEU A 168 -6.00 -14.06 16.63
C LEU A 168 -5.85 -13.05 17.79
N GLN A 169 -5.88 -11.76 17.49
CA GLN A 169 -5.75 -10.64 18.45
C GLN A 169 -7.11 -9.95 18.66
N GLY A 170 -7.83 -10.32 19.74
CA GLY A 170 -9.14 -9.74 20.09
C GLY A 170 -10.26 -10.77 20.26
N PRO A 171 -11.51 -10.35 20.52
CA PRO A 171 -12.69 -11.19 20.33
C PRO A 171 -12.83 -11.53 18.84
N TYR A 172 -13.03 -12.81 18.51
CA TYR A 172 -13.04 -13.29 17.13
C TYR A 172 -14.13 -14.35 16.93
N VAL A 173 -14.54 -14.54 15.67
CA VAL A 173 -15.41 -15.65 15.27
C VAL A 173 -14.57 -16.93 15.32
N ALA A 174 -14.80 -17.75 16.35
CA ALA A 174 -14.07 -18.98 16.60
C ALA A 174 -14.66 -20.20 15.89
N ALA A 175 -15.96 -20.15 15.57
CA ALA A 175 -16.65 -21.23 14.89
C ALA A 175 -17.80 -20.71 14.02
N ALA A 176 -18.06 -21.41 12.91
CA ALA A 176 -19.21 -21.16 12.05
C ALA A 176 -20.02 -22.44 11.77
N ALA A 177 -21.35 -22.33 11.76
CA ALA A 177 -22.25 -23.38 11.28
C ALA A 177 -23.14 -22.83 10.17
N ILE A 178 -22.86 -23.19 8.93
CA ILE A 178 -23.53 -22.64 7.75
C ILE A 178 -24.24 -23.74 6.96
N ASN A 179 -25.50 -23.50 6.61
CA ASN A 179 -26.36 -24.45 5.89
C ASN A 179 -26.81 -23.90 4.55
N GLU A 180 -26.68 -24.68 3.48
CA GLU A 180 -27.01 -24.26 2.10
C GLU A 180 -26.51 -22.85 1.76
N PRO A 181 -25.27 -22.46 2.09
CA PRO A 181 -24.85 -21.09 1.91
C PRO A 181 -24.68 -20.77 0.42
N ILE A 182 -25.04 -19.54 0.02
CA ILE A 182 -24.77 -19.04 -1.33
C ILE A 182 -23.38 -18.42 -1.32
N ILE A 183 -22.40 -19.17 -1.80
CA ILE A 183 -20.98 -18.83 -1.73
C ILE A 183 -20.47 -18.29 -3.08
N ASP A 184 -21.24 -18.53 -4.15
CA ASP A 184 -21.03 -18.02 -5.51
C ASP A 184 -22.37 -17.56 -6.12
N TRP A 185 -22.55 -16.25 -6.30
CA TRP A 185 -23.74 -15.67 -6.96
C TRP A 185 -23.66 -15.69 -8.49
N VAL A 186 -22.54 -16.10 -9.08
CA VAL A 186 -22.35 -15.98 -10.53
C VAL A 186 -23.26 -16.92 -11.30
N PHE A 187 -23.62 -18.10 -10.76
CA PHE A 187 -24.42 -19.21 -11.34
C PHE A 187 -24.22 -19.49 -12.85
N PRO A 188 -24.10 -20.75 -13.30
CA PRO A 188 -24.08 -21.05 -14.74
C PRO A 188 -25.33 -20.49 -15.45
N GLU A 189 -25.17 -19.72 -16.53
CA GLU A 189 -26.30 -19.25 -17.36
C GLU A 189 -26.71 -20.35 -18.35
N ASP A 190 -28.02 -20.45 -18.64
CA ASP A 190 -28.60 -21.49 -19.50
C ASP A 190 -28.23 -21.34 -21.00
N ASP A 191 -27.49 -20.29 -21.39
CA ASP A 191 -27.27 -19.92 -22.80
C ASP A 191 -26.06 -20.60 -23.48
N GLU A 192 -25.27 -21.43 -22.80
CA GLU A 192 -24.16 -22.20 -23.42
C GLU A 192 -24.54 -23.65 -23.81
N VAL A 193 -25.75 -23.86 -24.32
CA VAL A 193 -26.09 -25.10 -25.05
C VAL A 193 -26.59 -24.75 -26.44
N GLU A 194 -25.70 -24.17 -27.27
CA GLU A 194 -25.92 -24.19 -28.71
C GLU A 194 -25.90 -25.64 -29.21
N HIS A 195 -27.06 -26.08 -29.71
CA HIS A 195 -27.19 -27.35 -30.42
C HIS A 195 -26.36 -27.30 -31.72
N GLU A 196 -25.14 -27.86 -31.70
CA GLU A 196 -24.36 -28.13 -32.92
C GLU A 196 -25.26 -28.84 -33.95
N THR A 197 -25.53 -28.16 -35.06
CA THR A 197 -26.34 -28.73 -36.14
C THR A 197 -25.52 -29.75 -36.92
N SER A 198 -26.19 -30.71 -37.56
CA SER A 198 -25.57 -31.76 -38.37
C SER A 198 -24.71 -31.22 -39.54
N VAL A 199 -24.87 -29.94 -39.88
CA VAL A 199 -24.11 -29.24 -40.94
C VAL A 199 -22.70 -28.89 -40.45
N ASP A 200 -22.54 -28.47 -39.20
CA ASP A 200 -21.25 -28.08 -38.60
C ASP A 200 -20.32 -29.29 -38.39
N ARG A 201 -20.91 -30.47 -38.14
CA ARG A 201 -20.18 -31.74 -38.11
C ARG A 201 -19.66 -32.17 -39.48
N LEU A 202 -20.38 -31.84 -40.54
CA LEU A 202 -19.94 -32.19 -41.90
C LEU A 202 -18.80 -31.27 -42.35
N ALA A 203 -18.89 -29.97 -42.03
CA ALA A 203 -17.84 -28.99 -42.35
C ALA A 203 -16.51 -29.32 -41.66
N SER A 204 -16.56 -29.65 -40.36
CA SER A 204 -15.37 -30.05 -39.59
C SER A 204 -14.77 -31.40 -40.04
N TYR A 205 -15.59 -32.32 -40.55
CA TYR A 205 -15.12 -33.59 -41.11
C TYR A 205 -14.43 -33.42 -42.47
N VAL A 206 -14.96 -32.56 -43.35
CA VAL A 206 -14.35 -32.24 -44.66
C VAL A 206 -13.02 -31.49 -44.47
N GLN A 207 -12.96 -30.59 -43.49
CA GLN A 207 -11.74 -29.81 -43.20
C GLN A 207 -10.64 -30.67 -42.56
N GLY A 208 -11.01 -31.70 -41.78
CA GLY A 208 -10.09 -32.69 -41.22
C GLY A 208 -9.52 -33.70 -42.24
N LEU A 209 -10.14 -33.85 -43.42
CA LEU A 209 -9.63 -34.72 -44.49
C LEU A 209 -8.58 -34.02 -45.38
N GLN A 210 -8.55 -32.68 -45.41
CA GLN A 210 -7.59 -31.91 -46.22
C GLN A 210 -6.27 -31.62 -45.52
N VAL A 211 -6.25 -31.66 -44.19
CA VAL A 211 -5.05 -31.38 -43.40
C VAL A 211 -4.86 -32.55 -42.45
N GLY A 212 -3.84 -33.38 -42.67
CA GLY A 212 -3.54 -34.58 -41.89
C GLY A 212 -3.15 -34.33 -40.43
N GLN A 213 -3.96 -33.58 -39.68
CA GLN A 213 -3.81 -33.34 -38.25
C GLN A 213 -4.77 -34.23 -37.46
N LYS A 214 -4.22 -35.09 -36.62
CA LYS A 214 -4.98 -35.85 -35.62
C LYS A 214 -5.62 -34.86 -34.63
N SER A 215 -6.94 -34.74 -34.61
CA SER A 215 -7.64 -33.93 -33.61
C SER A 215 -7.60 -34.63 -32.23
N LYS A 216 -7.21 -33.88 -31.19
CA LYS A 216 -7.44 -34.30 -29.81
C LYS A 216 -8.93 -34.15 -29.52
N ALA A 217 -9.57 -35.24 -29.10
CA ALA A 217 -10.98 -35.24 -28.70
C ALA A 217 -11.21 -34.23 -27.55
N LYS A 218 -12.08 -33.23 -27.76
CA LYS A 218 -12.59 -32.36 -26.69
C LYS A 218 -13.41 -33.21 -25.71
N SER A 219 -13.10 -33.14 -24.41
CA SER A 219 -13.90 -33.81 -23.37
C SER A 219 -15.27 -33.15 -23.26
N LYS A 220 -16.35 -33.93 -23.15
CA LYS A 220 -17.71 -33.40 -22.92
C LYS A 220 -17.76 -32.54 -21.64
N PRO A 221 -18.51 -31.42 -21.62
CA PRO A 221 -18.70 -30.61 -20.42
C PRO A 221 -19.40 -31.44 -19.32
N ARG A 222 -18.94 -31.27 -18.07
CA ARG A 222 -19.42 -31.99 -16.90
C ARG A 222 -20.72 -31.33 -16.41
N GLN A 223 -21.78 -32.13 -16.27
CA GLN A 223 -23.09 -31.67 -15.76
C GLN A 223 -22.95 -31.20 -14.30
N THR A 224 -23.50 -30.02 -13.96
CA THR A 224 -23.39 -29.39 -12.63
C THR A 224 -24.61 -29.69 -11.74
N SER A 225 -24.48 -29.57 -10.42
CA SER A 225 -25.60 -29.68 -9.46
C SER A 225 -26.70 -28.65 -9.74
N PHE A 226 -26.31 -27.45 -10.18
CA PHE A 226 -27.23 -26.36 -10.51
C PHE A 226 -28.18 -26.74 -11.66
N SER A 227 -27.64 -27.39 -12.70
CA SER A 227 -28.44 -27.92 -13.82
C SER A 227 -29.17 -29.23 -13.49
N THR A 228 -28.55 -30.12 -12.71
CA THR A 228 -29.10 -31.45 -12.39
C THR A 228 -30.25 -31.38 -11.39
N PHE A 229 -30.19 -30.44 -10.45
CA PHE A 229 -31.16 -30.29 -9.37
C PHE A 229 -31.87 -28.92 -9.40
N GLY A 230 -31.88 -28.25 -10.55
CA GLY A 230 -32.49 -26.93 -10.73
C GLY A 230 -33.99 -26.90 -10.41
N ASP A 231 -34.68 -28.04 -10.56
CA ASP A 231 -36.11 -28.21 -10.27
C ASP A 231 -36.41 -28.59 -8.81
N ASN A 232 -35.46 -28.46 -7.88
CA ASN A 232 -35.68 -28.81 -6.48
C ASN A 232 -36.82 -28.00 -5.85
N THR A 233 -37.77 -28.69 -5.24
CA THR A 233 -39.01 -28.12 -4.69
C THR A 233 -38.79 -27.22 -3.47
N ASN A 234 -37.66 -27.34 -2.77
CA ASN A 234 -37.31 -26.52 -1.61
C ASN A 234 -36.46 -25.29 -1.98
N LEU A 235 -35.66 -25.38 -3.04
CA LEU A 235 -34.82 -24.30 -3.54
C LEU A 235 -34.53 -24.53 -5.03
N SER A 236 -35.27 -23.87 -5.92
CA SER A 236 -35.08 -24.01 -7.36
C SER A 236 -33.99 -23.07 -7.90
N ALA A 237 -33.37 -23.45 -9.03
CA ALA A 237 -32.46 -22.58 -9.77
C ALA A 237 -33.15 -21.27 -10.19
N SER A 238 -34.42 -21.34 -10.60
CA SER A 238 -35.21 -20.16 -10.94
C SER A 238 -35.40 -19.19 -9.76
N ALA A 239 -35.58 -19.69 -8.54
CA ALA A 239 -35.68 -18.85 -7.35
C ALA A 239 -34.34 -18.18 -7.02
N LEU A 240 -33.22 -18.89 -7.22
CA LEU A 240 -31.87 -18.36 -7.03
C LEU A 240 -31.51 -17.29 -8.07
N LEU A 241 -31.84 -17.51 -9.35
CA LEU A 241 -31.64 -16.53 -10.42
C LEU A 241 -32.49 -15.29 -10.20
N LYS A 242 -33.76 -15.45 -9.79
CA LYS A 242 -34.62 -14.33 -9.42
C LYS A 242 -34.05 -13.54 -8.26
N ALA A 243 -33.60 -14.21 -7.20
CA ALA A 243 -32.98 -13.53 -6.06
C ALA A 243 -31.68 -12.82 -6.43
N ARG A 244 -30.85 -13.40 -7.30
CA ARG A 244 -29.66 -12.74 -7.85
C ARG A 244 -30.01 -11.43 -8.56
N HIS A 245 -31.06 -11.44 -9.38
CA HIS A 245 -31.54 -10.23 -10.04
C HIS A 245 -32.11 -9.20 -9.05
N ASP A 246 -32.84 -9.67 -8.04
CA ASP A 246 -33.51 -8.80 -7.06
C ASP A 246 -32.53 -8.17 -6.05
N LEU A 247 -31.48 -8.89 -5.66
CA LEU A 247 -30.59 -8.52 -4.56
C LEU A 247 -29.33 -7.76 -4.99
N PHE A 248 -29.10 -7.62 -6.30
CA PHE A 248 -27.95 -6.91 -6.85
C PHE A 248 -28.42 -5.86 -7.84
N ARG A 249 -27.63 -4.79 -8.02
CA ARG A 249 -27.97 -3.73 -8.98
C ARG A 249 -27.44 -4.06 -10.35
N ARG A 250 -26.23 -4.64 -10.42
CA ARG A 250 -25.54 -4.93 -11.67
C ARG A 250 -24.89 -6.32 -11.63
N PRO A 251 -24.68 -6.97 -12.77
CA PRO A 251 -24.00 -8.26 -12.84
C PRO A 251 -22.57 -8.25 -12.30
N GLU A 252 -21.84 -7.14 -12.43
CA GLU A 252 -20.50 -7.04 -11.85
C GLU A 252 -20.49 -7.14 -10.31
N ASP A 253 -21.61 -6.85 -9.65
CA ASP A 253 -21.73 -6.88 -8.19
C ASP A 253 -21.81 -8.34 -7.66
N TYR A 254 -22.06 -9.34 -8.53
CA TYR A 254 -22.05 -10.76 -8.15
C TYR A 254 -20.66 -11.24 -7.73
N PHE A 255 -19.63 -10.56 -8.24
CA PHE A 255 -18.22 -10.88 -8.03
C PHE A 255 -17.63 -10.27 -6.74
N ASP A 256 -18.47 -9.59 -5.94
CA ASP A 256 -18.07 -9.07 -4.64
C ASP A 256 -17.68 -10.22 -3.70
N THR A 257 -16.51 -10.14 -3.06
CA THR A 257 -15.96 -11.20 -2.20
C THR A 257 -16.69 -11.38 -0.87
N PHE A 258 -17.47 -10.39 -0.45
CA PHE A 258 -18.30 -10.45 0.76
C PHE A 258 -19.68 -11.03 0.45
N ALA A 259 -20.21 -10.77 -0.75
CA ALA A 259 -21.44 -11.39 -1.24
C ALA A 259 -21.23 -12.83 -1.75
N SER A 260 -20.08 -13.09 -2.40
CA SER A 260 -19.64 -14.39 -2.91
C SER A 260 -18.30 -14.82 -2.27
N PRO A 261 -18.31 -15.33 -1.02
CA PRO A 261 -17.11 -15.67 -0.26
C PRO A 261 -16.13 -16.64 -0.94
N ILE A 262 -16.56 -17.40 -1.95
CA ILE A 262 -15.71 -18.35 -2.67
C ILE A 262 -14.54 -17.64 -3.36
N PHE A 263 -14.73 -16.36 -3.70
CA PHE A 263 -13.74 -15.55 -4.40
C PHE A 263 -12.55 -15.13 -3.52
N ASN A 264 -12.60 -15.39 -2.20
CA ASN A 264 -11.41 -15.35 -1.35
C ASN A 264 -10.40 -16.45 -1.71
N PHE A 265 -10.84 -17.55 -2.33
CA PHE A 265 -10.01 -18.74 -2.55
C PHE A 265 -9.74 -19.03 -4.03
N ARG A 266 -10.66 -18.64 -4.93
CA ARG A 266 -10.53 -18.89 -6.37
C ARG A 266 -11.05 -17.76 -7.22
N THR A 267 -10.62 -17.76 -8.48
CA THR A 267 -11.10 -16.85 -9.51
C THR A 267 -12.46 -17.37 -10.04
N PRO A 268 -13.39 -16.49 -10.45
CA PRO A 268 -14.72 -16.91 -10.92
C PRO A 268 -14.68 -17.82 -12.15
N GLY A 269 -13.65 -17.69 -13.00
CA GLY A 269 -13.51 -18.51 -14.20
C GLY A 269 -14.36 -18.05 -15.39
N VAL A 270 -15.18 -17.01 -15.22
CA VAL A 270 -15.98 -16.37 -16.27
C VAL A 270 -15.61 -14.90 -16.44
N PRO A 271 -15.80 -14.31 -17.65
CA PRO A 271 -15.65 -12.89 -17.88
C PRO A 271 -16.64 -12.07 -17.04
N VAL A 272 -16.23 -10.89 -16.60
CA VAL A 272 -17.14 -9.95 -15.90
C VAL A 272 -17.98 -9.23 -16.97
N PRO A 273 -19.32 -9.22 -16.86
CA PRO A 273 -20.17 -8.53 -17.82
C PRO A 273 -19.84 -7.02 -17.89
N PRO A 274 -19.83 -6.41 -19.09
CA PRO A 274 -19.64 -4.98 -19.23
C PRO A 274 -20.83 -4.20 -18.63
N PRO A 275 -20.62 -3.02 -18.04
CA PRO A 275 -21.71 -2.23 -17.46
C PRO A 275 -22.73 -1.84 -18.54
N PRO A 276 -24.04 -1.75 -18.21
CA PRO A 276 -25.07 -1.40 -19.19
C PRO A 276 -24.86 0.02 -19.73
N GLN A 277 -24.92 0.15 -21.06
CA GLN A 277 -24.90 1.44 -21.75
C GLN A 277 -26.22 2.20 -21.47
N PRO A 278 -26.18 3.46 -21.03
CA PRO A 278 -27.41 4.20 -20.70
C PRO A 278 -28.24 4.46 -21.98
N LYS A 279 -29.54 4.14 -21.90
CA LYS A 279 -30.53 4.41 -22.96
C LYS A 279 -31.27 5.72 -22.69
N SER A 280 -30.78 6.82 -23.27
CA SER A 280 -31.47 8.13 -23.46
C SER A 280 -31.91 8.92 -22.20
N PRO A 281 -32.17 10.24 -22.33
CA PRO A 281 -31.78 11.21 -21.30
C PRO A 281 -32.93 11.66 -20.40
N VAL A 282 -32.77 11.58 -19.07
CA VAL A 282 -33.44 12.51 -18.13
C VAL A 282 -32.64 12.65 -16.83
N ASP A 283 -32.54 13.91 -16.40
CA ASP A 283 -32.29 14.50 -15.07
C ASP A 283 -30.84 14.90 -14.70
N GLU A 284 -30.48 16.09 -15.18
CA GLU A 284 -29.18 16.80 -15.05
C GLU A 284 -28.72 17.05 -13.60
N PHE A 285 -29.60 16.94 -12.59
CA PHE A 285 -29.21 17.13 -11.19
C PHE A 285 -28.78 15.85 -10.46
N ALA A 286 -29.19 14.67 -10.95
CA ALA A 286 -28.70 13.39 -10.43
C ALA A 286 -27.33 13.01 -11.04
N GLU A 287 -27.00 13.58 -12.19
CA GLU A 287 -25.73 13.36 -12.89
C GLU A 287 -24.55 14.06 -12.19
N LEU A 288 -24.72 15.27 -11.64
CA LEU A 288 -23.64 16.02 -11.01
C LEU A 288 -23.06 15.35 -9.75
N ALA A 289 -23.88 14.63 -8.97
CA ALA A 289 -23.41 13.91 -7.78
C ALA A 289 -22.72 12.56 -8.10
N LEU A 290 -22.87 12.06 -9.33
CA LEU A 290 -22.23 10.82 -9.81
C LEU A 290 -21.01 11.10 -10.71
N PHE A 291 -20.91 12.30 -11.29
CA PHE A 291 -19.80 12.69 -12.16
C PHE A 291 -18.46 12.92 -11.43
N GLU A 292 -18.47 13.25 -10.13
CA GLU A 292 -17.25 13.54 -9.36
C GLU A 292 -16.35 12.31 -9.11
N ARG A 293 -16.87 11.07 -9.28
CA ARG A 293 -16.08 9.84 -9.09
C ARG A 293 -15.60 9.17 -10.37
N ASP A 294 -16.26 9.45 -11.50
CA ASP A 294 -16.03 8.75 -12.78
C ASP A 294 -15.14 9.54 -13.75
N GLU A 295 -14.82 10.81 -13.49
CA GLU A 295 -13.97 11.61 -14.39
C GLU A 295 -12.49 11.16 -14.37
N PHE A 296 -11.99 10.72 -13.21
CA PHE A 296 -10.65 10.16 -13.06
C PHE A 296 -10.46 8.86 -13.87
N HIS A 297 -11.45 7.97 -13.85
CA HIS A 297 -11.42 6.73 -14.65
C HIS A 297 -11.70 6.98 -16.14
N ARG A 298 -12.51 7.98 -16.51
CA ARG A 298 -12.75 8.35 -17.91
C ARG A 298 -11.55 9.02 -18.58
N GLN A 299 -10.76 9.82 -17.86
CA GLN A 299 -9.49 10.33 -18.41
C GLN A 299 -8.51 9.18 -18.67
N GLN A 300 -8.44 8.20 -17.76
CA GLN A 300 -7.65 6.98 -17.92
C GLN A 300 -8.08 6.10 -19.11
N LEU A 301 -9.39 6.01 -19.40
CA LEU A 301 -9.95 5.27 -20.54
C LEU A 301 -9.88 6.04 -21.87
N LYS A 302 -9.92 7.37 -21.85
CA LYS A 302 -9.69 8.19 -23.06
C LYS A 302 -8.23 8.09 -23.54
N MET A 303 -7.28 7.96 -22.61
CA MET A 303 -5.86 7.75 -22.91
C MET A 303 -5.59 6.41 -23.62
N SER A 304 -6.27 5.33 -23.22
CA SER A 304 -6.13 4.03 -23.89
C SER A 304 -6.80 3.99 -25.28
N ALA A 305 -7.84 4.80 -25.49
CA ALA A 305 -8.48 4.97 -26.79
C ALA A 305 -7.69 5.88 -27.76
N LEU A 306 -6.88 6.81 -27.24
CA LEU A 306 -5.98 7.67 -28.04
C LEU A 306 -4.72 6.93 -28.47
N SER A 307 -4.14 6.10 -27.59
CA SER A 307 -3.02 5.22 -27.92
C SER A 307 -3.35 4.24 -29.06
N ASN A 308 -4.57 3.70 -29.09
CA ASN A 308 -5.02 2.82 -30.18
C ASN A 308 -5.37 3.56 -31.48
N ARG A 309 -5.64 4.88 -31.46
CA ARG A 309 -5.96 5.67 -32.66
C ARG A 309 -4.74 6.19 -33.41
N LEU A 310 -3.57 6.24 -32.79
CA LEU A 310 -2.35 6.76 -33.40
C LEU A 310 -1.50 5.67 -34.09
N GLN A 311 -1.86 4.40 -33.96
CA GLN A 311 -1.09 3.27 -34.54
C GLN A 311 -1.52 2.84 -35.96
N SER A 312 -2.51 3.48 -36.60
CA SER A 312 -2.83 3.21 -38.02
C SER A 312 -3.67 4.34 -38.67
N PRO A 313 -3.14 5.08 -39.67
CA PRO A 313 -3.92 6.12 -40.38
C PRO A 313 -4.90 5.60 -41.43
N ASP A 314 -4.90 4.30 -41.76
CA ASP A 314 -5.74 3.76 -42.83
C ASP A 314 -6.50 2.53 -42.34
N GLN A 315 -7.79 2.73 -42.03
CA GLN A 315 -8.90 1.87 -42.45
C GLN A 315 -10.21 2.36 -41.81
N GLN A 316 -10.99 3.09 -42.61
CA GLN A 316 -12.43 3.15 -42.47
C GLN A 316 -13.01 1.86 -43.06
N GLU A 317 -13.67 1.05 -42.24
CA GLU A 317 -15.03 0.48 -42.45
C GLU A 317 -15.28 -0.75 -41.55
N GLU A 318 -16.48 -0.75 -40.96
CA GLU A 318 -17.26 -1.87 -40.40
C GLU A 318 -16.57 -3.19 -40.00
N SER A 319 -16.50 -3.47 -38.69
CA SER A 319 -17.01 -4.74 -38.16
C SER A 319 -17.25 -4.66 -36.65
N THR A 320 -18.52 -4.71 -36.25
CA THR A 320 -18.95 -5.00 -34.88
C THR A 320 -18.76 -6.50 -34.59
N ALA A 321 -17.72 -6.87 -33.83
CA ALA A 321 -17.62 -8.20 -33.20
C ALA A 321 -16.61 -8.20 -32.03
N GLU A 322 -17.16 -8.16 -30.81
CA GLU A 322 -16.79 -8.96 -29.64
C GLU A 322 -15.28 -9.22 -29.32
N ALA A 323 -14.67 -8.30 -28.57
CA ALA A 323 -13.43 -8.57 -27.84
C ALA A 323 -13.74 -9.08 -26.42
N THR A 324 -13.59 -10.39 -26.19
CA THR A 324 -13.76 -11.05 -24.89
C THR A 324 -12.68 -10.59 -23.90
N LYS A 325 -13.11 -9.92 -22.81
CA LYS A 325 -12.24 -9.36 -21.77
C LYS A 325 -11.78 -10.41 -20.74
N LYS A 326 -10.51 -10.33 -20.31
CA LYS A 326 -9.86 -11.26 -19.36
C LYS A 326 -10.56 -11.32 -17.99
N PRO A 327 -10.65 -12.50 -17.32
CA PRO A 327 -11.24 -12.63 -15.99
C PRO A 327 -10.43 -11.89 -14.90
N ARG A 328 -11.12 -11.24 -13.95
CA ARG A 328 -10.52 -10.58 -12.77
C ARG A 328 -9.87 -11.65 -11.88
N LYS A 329 -8.54 -11.62 -11.69
CA LYS A 329 -7.81 -12.57 -10.82
C LYS A 329 -8.14 -12.30 -9.34
N SER A 330 -8.40 -13.36 -8.58
CA SER A 330 -8.46 -13.30 -7.12
C SER A 330 -7.20 -13.90 -6.48
N TYR A 331 -6.96 -13.56 -5.22
CA TYR A 331 -5.87 -14.10 -4.42
C TYR A 331 -6.11 -15.60 -4.18
N ARG A 332 -5.35 -16.47 -4.88
CA ARG A 332 -5.50 -17.94 -4.80
C ARG A 332 -5.07 -18.56 -3.44
N ARG A 333 -4.81 -17.75 -2.41
CA ARG A 333 -4.21 -18.16 -1.12
C ARG A 333 -4.69 -17.27 0.03
N TRP A 334 -5.94 -17.41 0.44
CA TRP A 334 -6.47 -16.79 1.66
C TRP A 334 -6.58 -17.83 2.80
N PRO A 335 -6.21 -17.53 4.06
CA PRO A 335 -5.62 -16.28 4.53
C PRO A 335 -4.16 -16.16 4.13
N ASN A 336 -3.72 -14.93 3.85
CA ASN A 336 -2.32 -14.65 3.55
C ASN A 336 -1.43 -15.00 4.75
N ALA A 337 -0.23 -15.53 4.50
CA ALA A 337 0.75 -15.79 5.56
C ALA A 337 1.07 -14.48 6.31
N GLY A 338 1.20 -14.54 7.64
CA GLY A 338 1.47 -13.37 8.48
C GLY A 338 0.26 -12.46 8.76
N SER A 339 -0.92 -12.73 8.16
CA SER A 339 -2.13 -11.90 8.38
C SER A 339 -2.73 -11.97 9.81
N GLY A 340 -2.26 -12.89 10.65
CA GLY A 340 -2.84 -13.13 11.97
C GLY A 340 -4.28 -13.67 11.94
N LEU A 341 -4.79 -14.03 10.75
CA LEU A 341 -6.09 -14.66 10.53
C LEU A 341 -5.96 -16.18 10.51
N ARG A 342 -6.87 -16.87 11.19
CA ARG A 342 -6.94 -18.33 11.17
C ARG A 342 -8.37 -18.76 10.87
N ILE A 343 -8.55 -19.57 9.82
CA ILE A 343 -9.88 -20.07 9.44
C ILE A 343 -10.57 -20.67 10.69
N PRO A 344 -11.81 -20.29 11.03
CA PRO A 344 -12.48 -20.83 12.21
C PRO A 344 -12.84 -22.31 12.03
N GLN A 345 -13.28 -22.98 13.10
CA GLN A 345 -13.91 -24.29 12.94
C GLN A 345 -15.23 -24.13 12.22
N MET A 346 -15.39 -24.76 11.05
CA MET A 346 -16.60 -24.62 10.25
C MET A 346 -17.29 -25.96 10.06
N ARG A 347 -18.61 -25.94 10.23
CA ARG A 347 -19.49 -27.02 9.81
C ARG A 347 -20.35 -26.53 8.67
N ILE A 348 -20.20 -27.18 7.52
CA ILE A 348 -20.87 -26.82 6.29
C ILE A 348 -21.74 -27.98 5.84
N SER A 349 -22.99 -27.69 5.51
CA SER A 349 -23.94 -28.69 5.02
C SER A 349 -24.68 -28.20 3.79
N SER A 350 -24.89 -29.13 2.86
CA SER A 350 -25.83 -28.99 1.75
C SER A 350 -26.48 -30.36 1.50
N ALA A 351 -27.73 -30.37 1.04
CA ALA A 351 -28.40 -31.55 0.57
C ALA A 351 -27.77 -32.00 -0.75
N VAL A 352 -27.65 -33.32 -0.97
CA VAL A 352 -27.10 -33.88 -2.21
C VAL A 352 -27.86 -33.41 -3.43
N THR A 353 -29.17 -33.27 -3.28
CA THR A 353 -30.09 -32.80 -4.31
C THR A 353 -30.24 -31.28 -4.34
N SER A 354 -29.39 -30.52 -3.63
CA SER A 354 -29.41 -29.05 -3.69
C SER A 354 -28.76 -28.56 -4.98
N PRO A 355 -29.30 -27.51 -5.64
CA PRO A 355 -28.59 -26.87 -6.73
C PRO A 355 -27.27 -26.21 -6.29
N LEU A 356 -27.09 -25.96 -4.98
CA LEU A 356 -25.88 -25.37 -4.39
C LEU A 356 -24.81 -26.40 -4.00
N SER A 357 -25.06 -27.71 -4.15
CA SER A 357 -24.17 -28.74 -3.58
C SER A 357 -22.73 -28.68 -4.13
N ASP A 358 -22.54 -28.45 -5.43
CA ASP A 358 -21.22 -28.34 -6.05
C ASP A 358 -20.41 -27.15 -5.50
N GLN A 359 -21.04 -25.96 -5.38
CA GLN A 359 -20.34 -24.77 -4.87
C GLN A 359 -20.00 -24.91 -3.38
N VAL A 360 -20.84 -25.61 -2.61
CA VAL A 360 -20.60 -25.88 -1.19
C VAL A 360 -19.46 -26.87 -1.00
N GLU A 361 -19.42 -27.94 -1.80
CA GLU A 361 -18.33 -28.92 -1.79
C GLU A 361 -17.00 -28.26 -2.21
N GLU A 362 -17.03 -27.44 -3.26
CA GLU A 362 -15.86 -26.71 -3.73
C GLU A 362 -15.34 -25.75 -2.66
N PHE A 363 -16.23 -24.99 -2.01
CA PHE A 363 -15.86 -24.06 -0.96
C PHE A 363 -15.22 -24.76 0.23
N ALA A 364 -15.80 -25.87 0.70
CA ALA A 364 -15.21 -26.68 1.78
C ALA A 364 -13.81 -27.19 1.41
N ARG A 365 -13.64 -27.71 0.20
CA ARG A 365 -12.35 -28.20 -0.30
C ARG A 365 -11.30 -27.10 -0.41
N LEU A 366 -11.68 -25.90 -0.87
CA LEU A 366 -10.79 -24.75 -0.97
C LEU A 366 -10.31 -24.27 0.41
N MET A 367 -11.18 -24.26 1.41
CA MET A 367 -10.80 -23.96 2.79
C MET A 367 -9.88 -25.02 3.40
N GLN A 368 -10.17 -26.30 3.20
CA GLN A 368 -9.29 -27.39 3.65
C GLN A 368 -7.91 -27.26 3.02
N LYS A 369 -7.84 -27.01 1.71
CA LYS A 369 -6.57 -26.76 1.00
C LYS A 369 -5.82 -25.57 1.59
N SER A 370 -6.53 -24.51 1.99
CA SER A 370 -5.93 -23.36 2.64
C SER A 370 -5.34 -23.72 4.01
N ILE A 371 -6.08 -24.45 4.86
CA ILE A 371 -5.57 -24.92 6.17
C ILE A 371 -4.32 -25.78 6.00
N VAL A 372 -4.35 -26.76 5.09
CA VAL A 372 -3.17 -27.59 4.79
C VAL A 372 -1.98 -26.73 4.37
N SER A 373 -2.22 -25.73 3.51
CA SER A 373 -1.17 -24.81 3.05
C SER A 373 -0.63 -23.91 4.16
N GLN A 374 -1.42 -23.62 5.20
CA GLN A 374 -0.97 -22.85 6.36
C GLN A 374 -0.13 -23.71 7.31
N GLU A 375 -0.57 -24.95 7.60
CA GLU A 375 0.13 -25.84 8.54
C GLU A 375 1.44 -26.41 7.96
N LEU A 376 1.49 -26.68 6.65
CA LEU A 376 2.74 -27.08 5.99
C LEU A 376 3.80 -25.98 5.93
N LYS A 377 3.43 -24.72 6.18
CA LYS A 377 4.37 -23.59 6.24
C LYS A 377 4.88 -23.30 7.65
N THR A 378 4.17 -23.75 8.68
CA THR A 378 4.56 -23.54 10.09
C THR A 378 5.49 -24.63 10.59
N VAL A 379 5.42 -25.83 10.01
CA VAL A 379 6.41 -26.89 10.19
C VAL A 379 7.44 -26.71 9.08
N GLU A 380 8.72 -26.51 9.40
CA GLU A 380 9.84 -26.45 8.43
C GLU A 380 10.09 -27.82 7.76
N ALA A 381 9.04 -28.42 7.19
CA ALA A 381 9.05 -29.77 6.65
C ALA A 381 8.51 -29.75 5.21
N GLU A 382 9.21 -29.04 4.32
CA GLU A 382 9.12 -29.36 2.90
C GLU A 382 9.80 -30.73 2.68
N GLY A 383 9.04 -31.81 2.86
CA GLY A 383 9.50 -33.18 2.57
C GLY A 383 9.03 -34.29 3.50
N ASP A 384 8.28 -34.00 4.58
CA ASP A 384 7.78 -35.04 5.51
C ASP A 384 6.33 -35.41 5.17
N ASP A 385 6.14 -36.59 4.58
CA ASP A 385 4.81 -37.14 4.26
C ASP A 385 3.91 -37.26 5.51
N MET A 386 4.47 -37.45 6.71
CA MET A 386 3.69 -37.49 7.95
C MET A 386 3.14 -36.12 8.35
N ALA A 387 3.90 -35.04 8.14
CA ALA A 387 3.44 -33.68 8.40
C ALA A 387 2.30 -33.28 7.46
N LYS A 388 2.37 -33.73 6.21
CA LYS A 388 1.31 -33.55 5.21
C LYS A 388 0.04 -34.28 5.59
N GLU A 389 0.12 -35.56 5.97
CA GLU A 389 -1.04 -36.31 6.47
C GLU A 389 -1.63 -35.68 7.74
N ALA A 390 -0.80 -35.24 8.69
CA ALA A 390 -1.27 -34.54 9.89
C ALA A 390 -2.00 -33.22 9.57
N ALA A 391 -1.52 -32.46 8.58
CA ALA A 391 -2.15 -31.23 8.11
C ALA A 391 -3.50 -31.49 7.41
N TYR A 392 -3.60 -32.55 6.60
CA TYR A 392 -4.87 -32.99 6.01
C TYR A 392 -5.86 -33.44 7.07
N MET A 393 -5.42 -34.24 8.05
CA MET A 393 -6.25 -34.67 9.19
C MET A 393 -6.73 -33.48 10.03
N LEU A 394 -5.90 -32.44 10.23
CA LEU A 394 -6.33 -31.21 10.90
C LEU A 394 -7.38 -30.45 10.07
N ALA A 395 -7.16 -30.30 8.77
CA ALA A 395 -8.08 -29.61 7.87
C ALA A 395 -9.45 -30.31 7.81
N GLU A 396 -9.49 -31.64 7.74
CA GLU A 396 -10.73 -32.42 7.80
C GLU A 396 -11.43 -32.31 9.16
N ARG A 397 -10.67 -32.26 10.26
CA ARG A 397 -11.22 -32.07 11.60
C ARG A 397 -11.80 -30.67 11.80
N GLN A 398 -11.20 -29.66 11.17
CA GLN A 398 -11.57 -28.25 11.33
C GLN A 398 -12.71 -27.83 10.38
N ILE A 399 -12.74 -28.37 9.17
CA ILE A 399 -13.79 -28.15 8.17
C ILE A 399 -14.55 -29.46 7.98
N HIS A 400 -15.66 -29.57 8.70
CA HIS A 400 -16.53 -30.73 8.60
C HIS A 400 -17.63 -30.46 7.57
N HIS A 401 -17.50 -31.08 6.40
CA HIS A 401 -18.51 -31.09 5.34
C HIS A 401 -19.27 -32.42 5.38
N THR A 402 -20.61 -32.36 5.40
CA THR A 402 -21.45 -33.57 5.50
C THR A 402 -22.11 -33.83 4.15
N GLN A 403 -21.68 -34.88 3.44
CA GLN A 403 -22.46 -35.51 2.37
C GLN A 403 -23.02 -36.86 2.86
N PRO A 404 -24.27 -37.23 2.53
CA PRO A 404 -24.75 -38.60 2.64
C PRO A 404 -23.91 -39.54 1.76
N ASP A 405 -23.42 -40.61 2.38
CA ASP A 405 -22.53 -41.59 1.77
C ASP A 405 -23.12 -42.26 0.51
N ASN A 406 -22.34 -42.27 -0.57
CA ASN A 406 -22.43 -43.30 -1.60
C ASN A 406 -21.07 -44.00 -1.72
N LEU A 407 -20.99 -45.23 -1.21
CA LEU A 407 -19.86 -46.15 -1.30
C LEU A 407 -19.31 -46.28 -2.73
N ARG A 408 -17.98 -46.20 -2.94
CA ARG A 408 -17.28 -46.84 -4.09
C ARG A 408 -15.81 -47.25 -3.81
N LEU A 409 -15.63 -48.43 -3.21
CA LEU A 409 -14.89 -49.63 -3.69
C LEU A 409 -13.65 -49.58 -4.63
N TRP A 410 -12.95 -48.46 -4.87
CA TRP A 410 -11.81 -48.41 -5.83
C TRP A 410 -10.40 -48.36 -5.24
N SER A 411 -10.23 -48.47 -3.92
CA SER A 411 -8.94 -48.20 -3.25
C SER A 411 -8.07 -49.43 -2.90
N LEU A 412 -8.48 -50.66 -3.19
CA LEU A 412 -7.70 -51.86 -2.82
C LEU A 412 -6.79 -52.43 -3.94
N GLY A 413 -6.91 -51.99 -5.19
CA GLY A 413 -6.11 -52.51 -6.31
C GLY A 413 -4.74 -51.83 -6.51
N ILE A 414 -4.62 -50.57 -6.09
CA ILE A 414 -3.45 -49.72 -6.42
C ILE A 414 -2.31 -49.91 -5.39
N ILE A 415 -2.65 -50.24 -4.15
CA ILE A 415 -1.68 -50.41 -3.04
C ILE A 415 -0.83 -51.67 -3.23
N GLY A 416 -1.35 -52.72 -3.88
CA GLY A 416 -0.60 -53.96 -4.14
C GLY A 416 0.50 -53.82 -5.19
N ILE A 417 0.36 -52.90 -6.15
CA ILE A 417 1.32 -52.72 -7.25
C ILE A 417 2.52 -51.87 -6.79
N ILE A 418 2.30 -50.92 -5.89
CA ILE A 418 3.34 -50.00 -5.41
C ILE A 418 4.34 -50.71 -4.49
N ILE A 419 3.89 -51.69 -3.70
CA ILE A 419 4.74 -52.45 -2.77
C ILE A 419 5.75 -53.36 -3.51
N ILE A 420 5.38 -53.88 -4.68
CA ILE A 420 6.25 -54.77 -5.49
C ILE A 420 7.38 -53.98 -6.16
N VAL A 421 7.13 -52.73 -6.56
CA VAL A 421 8.14 -51.88 -7.22
C VAL A 421 9.18 -51.35 -6.22
N ILE A 422 8.78 -51.07 -4.98
CA ILE A 422 9.68 -50.56 -3.94
C ILE A 422 10.69 -51.63 -3.49
N LEU A 423 10.30 -52.91 -3.46
CA LEU A 423 11.21 -54.00 -3.08
C LEU A 423 12.27 -54.34 -4.13
N ALA A 424 12.06 -53.98 -5.41
CA ALA A 424 13.00 -54.26 -6.49
C ALA A 424 14.18 -53.26 -6.57
N ILE A 425 14.05 -52.08 -5.95
CA ILE A 425 15.03 -50.97 -6.08
C ILE A 425 15.99 -50.91 -4.87
N VAL A 426 15.60 -51.41 -3.70
CA VAL A 426 16.34 -51.21 -2.45
C VAL A 426 17.58 -52.12 -2.29
N ILE A 427 17.71 -53.18 -3.08
CA ILE A 427 18.77 -54.19 -2.87
C ILE A 427 20.16 -53.83 -3.48
N PRO A 428 20.32 -53.06 -4.58
CA PRO A 428 21.66 -52.85 -5.15
C PRO A 428 22.47 -51.66 -4.61
N VAL A 429 21.89 -50.71 -3.86
CA VAL A 429 22.56 -49.40 -3.58
C VAL A 429 23.34 -49.38 -2.26
N ALA A 430 23.30 -50.45 -1.45
CA ALA A 430 23.92 -50.47 -0.12
C ALA A 430 25.41 -50.88 -0.06
N VAL A 431 26.13 -51.05 -1.19
CA VAL A 431 27.46 -51.70 -1.18
C VAL A 431 28.66 -50.78 -1.46
N VAL A 432 28.51 -49.51 -1.82
CA VAL A 432 29.72 -48.68 -2.02
C VAL A 432 29.50 -47.28 -1.48
N LEU A 433 30.07 -47.02 -0.29
CA LEU A 433 30.96 -45.88 -0.03
C LEU A 433 31.45 -45.93 1.42
N SER A 434 32.77 -45.98 1.59
CA SER A 434 33.46 -45.83 2.87
C SER A 434 34.65 -44.88 2.70
N ASN A 435 34.70 -43.87 3.58
CA ASN A 435 35.84 -43.02 4.00
C ASN A 435 36.43 -42.04 2.94
N LYS A 436 36.97 -40.83 3.24
CA LYS A 436 37.64 -40.29 4.44
C LYS A 436 37.89 -38.75 4.32
N ASN A 437 37.80 -38.04 5.45
CA ASN A 437 38.49 -36.84 6.02
C ASN A 437 39.09 -35.63 5.24
N ASN A 438 38.82 -34.44 5.85
CA ASN A 438 39.63 -33.23 6.17
C ASN A 438 40.51 -32.50 5.14
N SER A 439 40.32 -31.17 5.02
CA SER A 439 41.36 -30.15 5.31
C SER A 439 40.83 -28.70 5.23
N SER A 440 41.49 -27.81 5.96
CA SER A 440 41.29 -26.36 6.15
C SER A 440 42.09 -25.50 5.16
N THR A 441 41.62 -24.29 4.80
CA THR A 441 42.49 -23.19 4.34
C THR A 441 41.86 -21.79 4.49
N THR A 442 42.74 -20.84 4.80
CA THR A 442 42.62 -19.40 4.99
C THR A 442 42.81 -18.59 3.69
N GLY A 443 42.31 -17.34 3.65
CA GLY A 443 42.67 -16.29 2.66
C GLY A 443 41.68 -15.11 2.73
N ALA A 444 42.03 -13.96 3.32
CA ALA A 444 42.82 -12.83 2.79
C ALA A 444 41.89 -11.66 2.38
N ALA A 445 41.89 -10.60 3.20
CA ALA A 445 41.16 -9.35 2.97
C ALA A 445 42.00 -8.40 2.10
N SER A 446 41.36 -7.80 1.09
CA SER A 446 41.92 -6.73 0.27
C SER A 446 41.43 -5.39 0.80
N ALA A 447 42.36 -4.53 1.22
CA ALA A 447 42.11 -3.14 1.57
C ALA A 447 42.26 -2.28 0.30
N THR A 448 41.25 -1.46 0.02
CA THR A 448 41.32 -0.45 -1.04
C THR A 448 41.37 0.93 -0.38
N SER A 449 42.41 1.69 -0.73
CA SER A 449 42.75 3.01 -0.23
C SER A 449 41.95 4.12 -0.93
N THR A 450 41.31 5.00 -0.17
CA THR A 450 40.90 6.33 -0.64
C THR A 450 41.45 7.40 0.30
N SER A 451 42.17 8.33 -0.30
CA SER A 451 42.80 9.49 0.32
C SER A 451 41.77 10.58 0.64
N SER A 452 41.60 10.94 1.91
CA SER A 452 41.07 12.25 2.30
C SER A 452 42.10 12.96 3.18
N SER A 453 42.75 13.98 2.62
CA SER A 453 43.52 14.92 3.44
C SER A 453 42.52 15.73 4.27
N SER A 454 42.66 15.72 5.60
CA SER A 454 41.85 16.57 6.48
C SER A 454 41.91 18.04 6.03
N PRO A 455 40.81 18.81 6.19
CA PRO A 455 40.81 20.25 5.92
C PRO A 455 41.92 20.97 6.68
N ALA A 456 42.47 22.01 6.06
CA ALA A 456 43.62 22.72 6.63
C ALA A 456 43.28 23.54 7.89
N ASN A 457 41.99 23.84 8.12
CA ASN A 457 41.48 24.56 9.30
C ASN A 457 42.25 25.86 9.63
N LYS A 458 42.71 26.57 8.60
CA LYS A 458 43.62 27.72 8.71
C LYS A 458 43.07 28.90 9.52
N ASN A 459 41.75 29.00 9.67
CA ASN A 459 41.14 30.03 10.52
C ASN A 459 41.32 29.78 12.03
N LEU A 460 41.84 28.61 12.43
CA LEU A 460 42.35 28.37 13.78
C LEU A 460 43.80 28.85 13.96
N ASP A 461 44.50 29.23 12.89
CA ASP A 461 45.90 29.66 12.97
C ASP A 461 46.04 30.87 13.90
N GLY A 462 46.86 30.73 14.95
CA GLY A 462 47.08 31.78 15.94
C GLY A 462 46.11 31.77 17.13
N MET A 463 45.16 30.83 17.18
CA MET A 463 44.35 30.52 18.37
C MET A 463 44.94 29.33 19.14
N SER A 464 44.72 29.30 20.45
CA SER A 464 45.02 28.12 21.27
C SER A 464 43.75 27.49 21.82
N GLU A 465 43.73 26.17 21.95
CA GLU A 465 42.62 25.45 22.60
C GLU A 465 42.42 25.90 24.06
N SER A 466 43.46 26.43 24.70
CA SER A 466 43.35 27.05 26.03
C SER A 466 42.50 28.33 26.07
N ASP A 467 42.22 28.93 24.91
CA ASP A 467 41.36 30.12 24.79
C ASP A 467 39.86 29.73 24.86
N ILE A 468 39.54 28.43 24.71
CA ILE A 468 38.20 27.89 24.88
C ILE A 468 37.94 27.59 26.37
N PRO A 469 36.81 28.01 26.95
CA PRO A 469 36.49 27.67 28.34
C PRO A 469 36.52 26.16 28.59
N LYS A 470 37.00 25.75 29.76
CA LYS A 470 37.21 24.32 30.10
C LYS A 470 35.94 23.49 29.99
N GLU A 471 34.79 24.07 30.29
CA GLU A 471 33.47 23.45 30.18
C GLU A 471 33.01 23.27 28.73
N ALA A 472 33.58 24.01 27.79
CA ALA A 472 33.27 23.94 26.37
C ALA A 472 34.28 23.08 25.58
N GLN A 473 35.50 22.90 26.08
CA GLN A 473 36.51 22.01 25.48
C GLN A 473 35.96 20.59 25.28
N GLY A 474 36.17 20.02 24.09
CA GLY A 474 35.66 18.69 23.75
C GLY A 474 34.15 18.64 23.41
N THR A 475 33.44 19.76 23.49
CA THR A 475 32.00 19.84 23.16
C THR A 475 31.78 20.33 21.73
N ILE A 476 30.52 20.36 21.28
CA ILE A 476 30.15 20.92 19.97
C ILE A 476 30.52 22.41 19.79
N LEU A 477 30.76 23.14 20.89
CA LEU A 477 31.17 24.56 20.85
C LEU A 477 32.68 24.76 20.69
N ASP A 478 33.47 23.69 20.75
CA ASP A 478 34.92 23.74 20.64
C ASP A 478 35.36 23.52 19.18
N PRO A 479 35.82 24.57 18.49
CA PRO A 479 36.19 24.47 17.08
C PRO A 479 37.46 23.65 16.83
N PHE A 480 38.29 23.37 17.86
CA PHE A 480 39.44 22.47 17.72
C PHE A 480 39.04 21.00 17.56
N THR A 481 37.80 20.66 17.92
CA THR A 481 37.24 19.32 17.72
C THR A 481 36.54 19.15 16.37
N TRP A 482 36.32 20.25 15.64
CA TRP A 482 35.61 20.20 14.37
C TRP A 482 36.54 19.67 13.27
N TYR A 483 35.99 18.80 12.43
CA TYR A 483 36.66 18.26 11.26
C TYR A 483 37.01 19.36 10.24
N ASP A 484 36.09 20.31 10.04
CA ASP A 484 36.23 21.42 9.10
C ASP A 484 35.76 22.73 9.74
N THR A 485 36.65 23.71 9.78
CA THR A 485 36.37 25.06 10.27
C THR A 485 36.21 26.10 9.15
N THR A 486 36.34 25.70 7.87
CA THR A 486 36.24 26.62 6.73
C THR A 486 34.91 27.37 6.71
N ASP A 487 34.99 28.68 6.47
CA ASP A 487 33.89 29.67 6.46
C ASP A 487 33.16 29.90 7.79
N PHE A 488 33.57 29.23 8.87
CA PHE A 488 33.01 29.45 10.20
C PHE A 488 33.73 30.56 10.97
N ASN A 489 32.97 31.31 11.76
CA ASN A 489 33.52 32.10 12.86
C ASN A 489 33.89 31.17 14.02
N VAL A 490 35.19 30.98 14.24
CA VAL A 490 35.75 30.11 15.29
C VAL A 490 35.90 30.81 16.64
N THR A 491 35.47 32.06 16.78
CA THR A 491 35.46 32.76 18.07
C THR A 491 34.41 32.13 18.98
N TYR A 492 34.84 31.66 20.16
CA TYR A 492 33.95 31.00 21.11
C TYR A 492 32.76 31.87 21.50
N THR A 493 31.57 31.27 21.47
CA THR A 493 30.35 31.81 22.09
C THR A 493 29.45 30.67 22.55
N ALA A 494 28.86 30.83 23.74
CA ALA A 494 27.81 29.93 24.25
C ALA A 494 26.40 30.47 23.99
N ALA A 495 26.27 31.58 23.25
CA ALA A 495 24.98 32.18 22.98
C ALA A 495 24.08 31.24 22.18
N THR A 496 22.79 31.28 22.48
CA THR A 496 21.77 30.52 21.78
C THR A 496 20.58 31.41 21.47
N VAL A 497 19.85 31.09 20.41
CA VAL A 497 18.55 31.68 20.10
C VAL A 497 17.56 30.53 19.95
N GLY A 498 16.46 30.56 20.71
CA GLY A 498 15.52 29.43 20.75
C GLY A 498 16.17 28.11 21.21
N GLY A 499 17.25 28.15 22.00
CA GLY A 499 18.00 26.96 22.43
C GLY A 499 19.00 26.41 21.41
N LEU A 500 19.13 27.04 20.24
CA LEU A 500 20.04 26.62 19.17
C LEU A 500 21.29 27.50 19.15
N SER A 501 22.46 26.87 19.02
CA SER A 501 23.75 27.55 19.05
C SER A 501 23.94 28.48 17.87
N ILE A 502 24.55 29.65 18.12
CA ILE A 502 25.03 30.55 17.06
C ILE A 502 26.53 30.39 16.79
N MET A 503 27.20 29.44 17.48
CA MET A 503 28.63 29.18 17.29
C MET A 503 28.91 28.82 15.81
N GLY A 504 29.95 29.42 15.23
CA GLY A 504 30.26 29.30 13.80
C GLY A 504 29.67 30.40 12.92
N LEU A 505 28.70 31.19 13.38
CA LEU A 505 28.09 32.25 12.58
C LEU A 505 28.89 33.55 12.56
N ASN A 506 28.98 34.15 11.38
CA ASN A 506 29.40 35.55 11.22
C ASN A 506 28.26 36.50 11.61
N GLU A 507 28.59 37.61 12.27
CA GLU A 507 27.61 38.62 12.72
C GLU A 507 27.07 39.47 11.57
N THR A 508 27.86 39.70 10.53
CA THR A 508 27.49 40.49 9.36
C THR A 508 27.00 39.62 8.21
N TRP A 509 26.03 40.12 7.43
CA TRP A 509 25.51 39.47 6.23
C TRP A 509 25.18 40.50 5.14
N ASP A 510 25.12 40.04 3.88
CA ASP A 510 24.77 40.87 2.72
C ASP A 510 23.73 40.16 1.84
N ASP A 511 22.56 40.79 1.69
CA ASP A 511 21.44 40.28 0.89
C ASP A 511 21.30 41.04 -0.46
N SER A 512 22.31 41.80 -0.88
CA SER A 512 22.27 42.57 -2.14
C SER A 512 22.52 41.74 -3.40
N THR A 513 22.90 40.47 -3.25
CA THR A 513 23.21 39.58 -4.36
C THR A 513 21.94 39.04 -5.03
N LYS A 514 21.94 38.99 -6.37
CA LYS A 514 20.93 38.31 -7.20
C LYS A 514 21.44 36.95 -7.64
N ALA A 515 20.56 35.96 -7.74
CA ALA A 515 20.92 34.64 -8.28
C ALA A 515 21.23 34.71 -9.78
N ASN A 516 20.44 35.48 -10.53
CA ASN A 516 20.62 35.68 -11.97
C ASN A 516 19.88 36.95 -12.43
N ASP A 517 19.97 37.29 -13.72
CA ASP A 517 19.40 38.52 -14.28
C ASP A 517 17.86 38.52 -14.39
N ASN A 518 17.21 37.35 -14.26
CA ASN A 518 15.76 37.22 -14.39
C ASN A 518 15.01 37.38 -13.07
N VAL A 519 15.74 37.54 -11.95
CA VAL A 519 15.17 37.51 -10.61
C VAL A 519 15.72 38.63 -9.73
N PRO A 520 14.92 39.13 -8.77
CA PRO A 520 15.37 40.18 -7.86
C PRO A 520 16.47 39.71 -6.90
N ALA A 521 17.28 40.65 -6.43
CA ALA A 521 18.25 40.42 -5.35
C ALA A 521 17.54 39.95 -4.06
N LEU A 522 18.26 39.31 -3.12
CA LEU A 522 17.63 38.77 -1.90
C LEU A 522 16.88 39.83 -1.08
N ASN A 523 17.41 41.04 -0.98
CA ASN A 523 16.79 42.17 -0.28
C ASN A 523 15.64 42.85 -1.04
N GLU A 524 15.37 42.43 -2.27
CA GLU A 524 14.27 42.92 -3.09
C GLU A 524 13.07 41.97 -3.04
N THR A 525 11.88 42.50 -3.31
CA THR A 525 10.63 41.73 -3.22
C THR A 525 10.50 40.74 -4.37
N TRP A 526 10.24 39.46 -4.04
CA TRP A 526 9.86 38.43 -5.01
C TRP A 526 8.33 38.32 -5.10
N GLU A 527 7.77 38.31 -6.32
CA GLU A 527 6.33 38.16 -6.55
C GLU A 527 5.93 36.68 -6.67
N TYR A 528 5.81 35.97 -5.54
CA TYR A 528 5.43 34.55 -5.53
C TYR A 528 4.06 34.32 -6.18
N GLY A 529 3.95 33.26 -6.98
CA GLY A 529 2.76 32.94 -7.77
C GLY A 529 2.63 33.73 -9.07
N LYS A 530 3.46 34.74 -9.31
CA LYS A 530 3.61 35.39 -10.63
C LYS A 530 4.93 35.01 -11.31
N MET A 531 5.98 34.87 -10.51
CA MET A 531 7.29 34.38 -10.94
C MET A 531 7.43 32.91 -10.52
N PRO A 532 7.77 32.00 -11.45
CA PRO A 532 7.98 30.60 -11.09
C PRO A 532 9.24 30.44 -10.26
N ILE A 533 9.16 29.62 -9.22
CA ILE A 533 10.33 29.13 -8.49
C ILE A 533 11.04 28.10 -9.38
N ARG A 534 12.35 28.27 -9.57
CA ARG A 534 13.21 27.29 -10.23
C ARG A 534 14.31 26.91 -9.25
N GLY A 535 14.03 25.85 -8.51
CA GLY A 535 14.87 25.40 -7.41
C GLY A 535 15.49 24.02 -7.63
N VAL A 536 16.43 23.68 -6.75
CA VAL A 536 17.02 22.34 -6.65
C VAL A 536 17.13 21.92 -5.19
N ASN A 537 16.95 20.64 -4.93
CA ASN A 537 17.13 20.04 -3.62
C ASN A 537 18.62 19.80 -3.34
N ILE A 538 19.02 19.98 -2.08
CA ILE A 538 20.34 19.59 -1.55
C ILE A 538 20.18 18.29 -0.74
N GLY A 539 19.60 17.28 -1.39
CA GLY A 539 19.30 15.97 -0.80
C GLY A 539 20.56 15.16 -0.46
N GLY A 540 20.44 14.21 0.47
CA GLY A 540 21.54 13.36 0.91
C GLY A 540 22.61 14.06 1.76
N TRP A 541 22.44 15.34 2.10
CA TRP A 541 23.42 16.10 2.88
C TRP A 541 23.14 16.07 4.39
N PHE A 542 22.07 16.71 4.87
CA PHE A 542 21.69 16.71 6.30
C PHE A 542 20.52 15.76 6.64
N SER A 543 20.06 15.03 5.63
CA SER A 543 19.25 13.81 5.75
C SER A 543 19.89 12.80 4.82
N ILE A 544 20.46 11.72 5.37
CA ILE A 544 21.23 10.76 4.57
C ILE A 544 20.30 9.82 3.82
N GLU A 545 20.60 9.61 2.54
CA GLU A 545 19.82 8.74 1.66
C GLU A 545 20.71 7.77 0.90
N PRO A 546 20.46 6.45 1.03
CA PRO A 546 21.27 5.43 0.36
C PRO A 546 21.36 5.58 -1.16
N VAL A 547 20.33 6.10 -1.84
CA VAL A 547 20.35 6.32 -3.29
C VAL A 547 21.25 7.48 -3.71
N ILE A 548 21.42 8.48 -2.83
CA ILE A 548 22.24 9.67 -3.10
C ILE A 548 23.70 9.39 -2.74
N THR A 549 23.92 8.76 -1.58
CA THR A 549 25.26 8.44 -1.03
C THR A 549 25.42 6.95 -0.75
N PRO A 550 25.36 6.08 -1.77
CA PRO A 550 25.49 4.63 -1.61
C PRO A 550 26.80 4.19 -0.94
N SER A 551 27.87 4.97 -1.03
CA SER A 551 29.17 4.66 -0.41
C SER A 551 29.12 4.54 1.12
N LEU A 552 28.17 5.23 1.78
CA LEU A 552 27.94 5.10 3.22
C LEU A 552 27.31 3.75 3.61
N PHE A 553 26.79 2.99 2.64
CA PHE A 553 26.04 1.75 2.84
C PHE A 553 26.69 0.54 2.16
N SER A 554 27.42 0.73 1.06
CA SER A 554 27.90 -0.35 0.18
C SER A 554 28.92 -1.30 0.83
N ASP A 555 29.64 -0.83 1.85
CA ASP A 555 30.62 -1.64 2.58
C ASP A 555 29.97 -2.62 3.58
N PHE A 556 28.69 -2.44 3.87
CA PHE A 556 27.94 -3.32 4.75
C PHE A 556 27.31 -4.48 3.97
N LYS A 557 27.30 -5.67 4.57
CA LYS A 557 26.57 -6.80 3.99
C LYS A 557 25.09 -6.61 4.26
N THR A 558 24.22 -7.15 3.42
CA THR A 558 22.76 -7.16 3.67
C THR A 558 22.41 -7.76 5.04
N SER A 559 23.18 -8.76 5.50
CA SER A 559 23.01 -9.36 6.83
C SER A 559 23.33 -8.43 8.00
N ASP A 560 24.05 -7.33 7.76
CA ASP A 560 24.34 -6.32 8.79
C ASP A 560 23.12 -5.43 9.10
N GLY A 561 22.10 -5.41 8.23
CA GLY A 561 20.86 -4.68 8.46
C GLY A 561 21.00 -3.15 8.43
N VAL A 562 22.01 -2.61 7.75
CA VAL A 562 22.24 -1.16 7.59
C VAL A 562 21.47 -0.67 6.37
N ILE A 563 20.36 0.04 6.59
CA ILE A 563 19.38 0.40 5.55
C ILE A 563 19.00 1.89 5.52
N ASP A 564 19.33 2.62 6.58
CA ASP A 564 19.00 4.02 6.80
C ASP A 564 20.01 4.67 7.77
N GLU A 565 19.87 5.97 8.05
CA GLU A 565 20.79 6.67 8.95
C GLU A 565 20.72 6.15 10.40
N TRP A 566 19.54 5.72 10.87
CA TRP A 566 19.36 5.11 12.19
C TRP A 566 20.24 3.88 12.37
N THR A 567 20.13 2.93 11.44
CA THR A 567 20.88 1.66 11.47
C THR A 567 22.35 1.86 11.16
N LEU A 568 22.71 2.83 10.31
CA LEU A 568 24.09 3.23 10.05
C LEU A 568 24.76 3.73 11.33
N CYS A 569 24.15 4.70 12.02
CA CYS A 569 24.68 5.24 13.27
C CYS A 569 24.75 4.17 14.36
N SER A 570 23.72 3.33 14.47
CA SER A 570 23.68 2.20 15.40
C SER A 570 24.83 1.23 15.17
N LYS A 571 25.13 0.91 13.90
CA LYS A 571 26.18 -0.04 13.52
C LYS A 571 27.59 0.53 13.74
N LEU A 572 27.79 1.81 13.43
CA LEU A 572 29.07 2.49 13.60
C LEU A 572 29.38 2.77 15.08
N GLY A 573 28.35 3.03 15.88
CA GLY A 573 28.48 3.55 17.23
C GLY A 573 28.85 5.04 17.25
N ALA A 574 28.59 5.72 18.37
CA ALA A 574 28.61 7.18 18.47
C ALA A 574 29.89 7.85 17.91
N SER A 575 31.08 7.39 18.31
CA SER A 575 32.35 8.03 17.91
C SER A 575 32.64 7.90 16.41
N ARG A 576 32.42 6.71 15.83
CA ARG A 576 32.66 6.49 14.40
C ARG A 576 31.55 7.10 13.56
N ALA A 577 30.30 7.08 14.02
CA ALA A 577 29.19 7.78 13.37
C ALA A 577 29.46 9.28 13.30
N GLN A 578 29.89 9.90 14.40
CA GLN A 578 30.28 11.32 14.43
C GLN A 578 31.36 11.63 13.40
N THR A 579 32.47 10.89 13.42
CA THR A 579 33.58 11.14 12.49
C THR A 579 33.14 10.95 11.02
N THR A 580 32.38 9.88 10.74
CA THR A 580 31.94 9.54 9.38
C THR A 580 30.96 10.58 8.83
N LEU A 581 29.94 10.95 9.62
CA LEU A 581 28.92 11.90 9.17
C LEU A 581 29.44 13.32 9.12
N GLU A 582 30.33 13.72 10.02
CA GLU A 582 30.94 15.05 9.96
C GLU A 582 31.84 15.22 8.72
N GLN A 583 32.61 14.19 8.37
CA GLN A 583 33.36 14.17 7.11
C GLN A 583 32.45 14.31 5.89
N HIS A 584 31.31 13.61 5.90
CA HIS A 584 30.29 13.74 4.88
C HIS A 584 29.71 15.16 4.80
N TYR A 585 29.28 15.73 5.93
CA TYR A 585 28.74 17.09 5.99
C TYR A 585 29.75 18.15 5.50
N ALA A 586 31.04 17.93 5.75
CA ALA A 586 32.09 18.85 5.33
C ALA A 586 32.43 18.77 3.82
N SER A 587 32.27 17.61 3.20
CA SER A 587 32.86 17.35 1.87
C SER A 587 31.86 16.95 0.77
N PHE A 588 30.67 16.47 1.13
CA PHE A 588 29.69 16.06 0.13
C PHE A 588 29.12 17.25 -0.62
N VAL A 589 28.67 18.30 0.05
CA VAL A 589 28.29 19.56 -0.60
C VAL A 589 29.25 20.65 -0.16
N THR A 590 29.74 21.40 -1.12
CA THR A 590 30.75 22.45 -0.92
C THR A 590 30.25 23.79 -1.42
N GLU A 591 30.97 24.87 -1.13
CA GLU A 591 30.66 26.19 -1.71
C GLU A 591 30.61 26.15 -3.25
N ALA A 592 31.48 25.37 -3.89
CA ALA A 592 31.53 25.22 -5.34
C ALA A 592 30.23 24.63 -5.91
N ASP A 593 29.49 23.84 -5.13
CA ASP A 593 28.19 23.34 -5.53
C ASP A 593 27.15 24.47 -5.57
N PHE A 594 27.13 25.40 -4.59
CA PHE A 594 26.27 26.59 -4.63
C PHE A 594 26.61 27.53 -5.78
N ALA A 595 27.90 27.71 -6.08
CA ALA A 595 28.34 28.43 -7.28
C ALA A 595 27.82 27.78 -8.57
N GLY A 596 27.89 26.44 -8.64
CA GLY A 596 27.35 25.66 -9.76
C GLY A 596 25.84 25.78 -9.90
N ILE A 597 25.10 25.77 -8.78
CA ILE A 597 23.64 25.96 -8.74
C ILE A 597 23.28 27.34 -9.31
N GLN A 598 23.92 28.41 -8.85
CA GLN A 598 23.72 29.75 -9.41
C GLN A 598 24.06 29.78 -10.91
N ALA A 599 25.19 29.19 -11.30
CA ALA A 599 25.63 29.16 -12.69
C ALA A 599 24.66 28.40 -13.61
N ALA A 600 23.97 27.37 -13.13
CA ALA A 600 22.91 26.66 -13.85
C ALA A 600 21.60 27.47 -13.96
N GLY A 601 21.52 28.64 -13.34
CA GLY A 601 20.37 29.55 -13.43
C GLY A 601 19.28 29.28 -12.39
N PHE A 602 19.56 28.52 -11.33
CA PHE A 602 18.62 28.37 -10.22
C PHE A 602 18.46 29.69 -9.45
N ASP A 603 17.30 29.85 -8.82
CA ASP A 603 16.98 31.00 -7.96
C ASP A 603 16.66 30.58 -6.51
N HIS A 604 16.35 29.30 -6.29
CA HIS A 604 16.08 28.72 -4.99
C HIS A 604 16.87 27.43 -4.74
N VAL A 605 17.08 27.10 -3.47
CA VAL A 605 17.51 25.79 -3.00
C VAL A 605 16.57 25.27 -1.92
N ARG A 606 16.21 23.99 -1.96
CA ARG A 606 15.54 23.30 -0.86
C ARG A 606 16.58 22.54 -0.07
N ILE A 607 16.64 22.76 1.24
CA ILE A 607 17.63 22.14 2.13
C ILE A 607 16.91 21.21 3.10
N PRO A 608 16.82 19.90 2.76
CA PRO A 608 16.38 18.86 3.68
C PRO A 608 17.31 18.77 4.89
N PHE A 609 16.75 18.76 6.09
CA PHE A 609 17.45 18.44 7.33
C PHE A 609 16.55 17.65 8.27
N SER A 610 17.14 16.80 9.09
CA SER A 610 16.38 15.97 10.02
C SER A 610 16.46 16.47 11.46
N TYR A 611 15.51 16.04 12.30
CA TYR A 611 15.33 16.61 13.63
C TYR A 611 16.56 16.53 14.55
N TRP A 612 17.45 15.55 14.34
CA TRP A 612 18.70 15.41 15.12
C TRP A 612 19.71 16.54 14.89
N ALA A 613 19.52 17.36 13.84
CA ALA A 613 20.22 18.65 13.73
C ALA A 613 19.83 19.60 14.87
N VAL A 614 18.59 19.51 15.37
CA VAL A 614 18.04 20.41 16.40
C VAL A 614 18.14 19.76 17.78
N THR A 615 17.67 18.52 17.91
CA THR A 615 17.64 17.79 19.18
C THR A 615 17.60 16.28 18.95
N THR A 616 18.14 15.51 19.88
CA THR A 616 17.98 14.04 19.94
C THR A 616 17.21 13.66 21.20
N TYR A 617 16.69 12.44 21.24
CA TYR A 617 15.96 11.88 22.38
C TYR A 617 16.59 10.56 22.86
N ASP A 618 16.22 10.13 24.06
CA ASP A 618 16.69 8.86 24.61
C ASP A 618 16.39 7.70 23.66
N GLY A 619 17.44 6.94 23.31
CA GLY A 619 17.36 5.83 22.37
C GLY A 619 17.74 6.16 20.93
N ASP A 620 17.88 7.45 20.59
CA ASP A 620 18.35 7.86 19.26
C ASP A 620 19.84 7.50 19.07
N PRO A 621 20.21 6.84 17.95
CA PRO A 621 21.60 6.56 17.63
C PRO A 621 22.27 7.71 16.87
N TYR A 622 21.50 8.70 16.41
CA TYR A 622 21.97 9.77 15.53
C TYR A 622 23.07 10.63 16.14
N VAL A 623 23.87 11.24 15.27
CA VAL A 623 24.90 12.22 15.67
C VAL A 623 24.21 13.54 16.03
N PRO A 624 24.25 13.97 17.31
CA PRO A 624 23.46 15.11 17.76
C PRO A 624 24.07 16.43 17.28
N LYS A 625 23.24 17.28 16.67
CA LYS A 625 23.46 18.72 16.43
C LYS A 625 24.64 19.11 15.55
N ILE A 626 25.47 18.18 15.07
CA ILE A 626 26.62 18.53 14.21
C ILE A 626 26.16 19.08 12.86
N SER A 627 25.12 18.51 12.24
CA SER A 627 24.58 19.02 10.98
C SER A 627 24.03 20.45 11.09
N TRP A 628 23.67 20.92 12.29
CA TRP A 628 23.21 22.30 12.53
C TRP A 628 24.22 23.35 12.06
N ARG A 629 25.51 23.20 12.41
CA ARG A 629 26.52 24.18 11.97
C ARG A 629 26.68 24.18 10.45
N TYR A 630 26.63 23.01 9.81
CA TYR A 630 26.75 22.92 8.36
C TYR A 630 25.50 23.47 7.65
N LEU A 631 24.30 23.32 8.22
CA LEU A 631 23.09 23.98 7.74
C LEU A 631 23.24 25.51 7.76
N LEU A 632 23.80 26.06 8.84
CA LEU A 632 24.07 27.49 8.94
C LEU A 632 25.10 27.95 7.88
N ARG A 633 26.14 27.16 7.63
CA ARG A 633 27.09 27.43 6.54
C ARG A 633 26.44 27.39 5.15
N ALA A 634 25.55 26.42 4.92
CA ALA A 634 24.79 26.32 3.68
C ALA A 634 23.94 27.58 3.42
N ILE A 635 23.35 28.15 4.47
CA ILE A 635 22.60 29.42 4.38
C ILE A 635 23.52 30.57 3.97
N GLU A 636 24.74 30.64 4.49
CA GLU A 636 25.71 31.67 4.09
C GLU A 636 26.19 31.49 2.65
N TRP A 637 26.40 30.26 2.19
CA TRP A 637 26.69 29.99 0.79
C TRP A 637 25.52 30.37 -0.13
N ALA A 638 24.29 29.97 0.21
CA ALA A 638 23.10 30.39 -0.53
C ALA A 638 23.01 31.94 -0.63
N ARG A 639 23.28 32.64 0.48
CA ARG A 639 23.31 34.11 0.52
C ARG A 639 24.32 34.69 -0.46
N LYS A 640 25.56 34.19 -0.41
CA LYS A 640 26.66 34.64 -1.27
C LYS A 640 26.34 34.53 -2.76
N TYR A 641 25.53 33.54 -3.14
CA TYR A 641 25.12 33.31 -4.52
C TYR A 641 23.69 33.80 -4.83
N GLY A 642 23.05 34.54 -3.93
CA GLY A 642 21.73 35.13 -4.15
C GLY A 642 20.57 34.12 -4.20
N LEU A 643 20.78 32.90 -3.72
CA LEU A 643 19.81 31.80 -3.74
C LEU A 643 18.89 31.86 -2.51
N ARG A 644 17.57 31.85 -2.75
CA ARG A 644 16.55 31.78 -1.68
C ARG A 644 16.35 30.34 -1.19
N ILE A 645 15.92 30.18 0.05
CA ILE A 645 15.90 28.87 0.71
C ILE A 645 14.46 28.43 1.00
N ASN A 646 14.17 27.16 0.66
CA ASN A 646 13.15 26.34 1.28
C ASN A 646 13.79 25.47 2.36
N LEU A 647 13.49 25.78 3.63
CA LEU A 647 14.03 25.08 4.79
C LEU A 647 13.10 23.93 5.16
N ASP A 648 13.54 22.68 4.97
CA ASP A 648 12.64 21.52 4.98
C ASP A 648 12.98 20.53 6.11
N LEU A 649 12.07 20.37 7.08
CA LEU A 649 12.19 19.34 8.12
C LEU A 649 11.85 17.98 7.50
N HIS A 650 12.89 17.25 7.12
CA HIS A 650 12.78 16.07 6.28
C HIS A 650 12.55 14.78 7.07
N GLY A 651 13.06 14.69 8.29
CA GLY A 651 12.83 13.58 9.22
C GLY A 651 12.26 14.07 10.54
N ALA A 652 11.06 13.62 10.89
CA ALA A 652 10.41 13.91 12.18
C ALA A 652 10.63 12.77 13.20
N PRO A 653 10.61 13.06 14.52
CA PRO A 653 10.65 12.03 15.55
C PRO A 653 9.61 10.93 15.32
N GLY A 654 10.03 9.66 15.35
CA GLY A 654 9.17 8.50 15.12
C GLY A 654 8.88 8.18 13.65
N SER A 655 9.43 8.94 12.69
CA SER A 655 9.16 8.85 11.25
C SER A 655 7.71 9.11 10.85
N GLN A 656 7.53 10.05 9.92
CA GLN A 656 6.24 10.44 9.36
C GLN A 656 5.77 9.58 8.17
N ASN A 657 6.65 8.74 7.62
CA ASN A 657 6.37 7.99 6.39
C ASN A 657 6.93 6.55 6.36
N GLY A 658 7.83 6.21 7.30
CA GLY A 658 8.41 4.88 7.43
C GLY A 658 9.42 4.54 6.33
N TRP A 659 9.90 5.54 5.60
CA TRP A 659 10.88 5.40 4.52
C TRP A 659 12.28 5.82 4.99
N ASN A 660 13.32 5.26 4.36
CA ASN A 660 14.71 5.47 4.78
C ASN A 660 15.14 6.95 4.82
N HIS A 661 14.64 7.78 3.91
CA HIS A 661 14.93 9.22 3.85
C HIS A 661 14.31 10.05 5.00
N SER A 662 13.38 9.49 5.78
CA SER A 662 12.97 10.09 7.06
C SER A 662 13.96 9.84 8.20
N GLY A 663 15.02 9.07 7.93
CA GLY A 663 16.06 8.63 8.87
C GLY A 663 15.84 7.25 9.45
N HIS A 664 14.59 6.78 9.49
CA HIS A 664 14.23 5.52 10.14
C HIS A 664 13.12 4.80 9.36
N GLN A 665 13.53 3.79 8.59
CA GLN A 665 12.65 2.95 7.80
C GLN A 665 11.90 1.94 8.69
N GLY A 666 10.58 1.84 8.52
CA GLY A 666 9.77 0.89 9.27
C GLY A 666 8.44 1.46 9.74
N ALA A 667 8.18 1.32 11.05
CA ALA A 667 6.91 1.75 11.65
C ALA A 667 6.79 3.28 11.67
N ILE A 668 5.61 3.77 11.30
CA ILE A 668 5.26 5.20 11.35
C ILE A 668 4.70 5.49 12.74
N ASN A 669 5.51 6.13 13.58
CA ASN A 669 5.18 6.48 14.97
C ASN A 669 5.07 7.99 15.20
N TRP A 670 5.14 8.81 14.14
CA TRP A 670 4.77 10.22 14.20
C TRP A 670 3.25 10.35 14.12
N LEU A 671 2.61 10.93 15.13
CA LEU A 671 1.13 11.06 15.25
C LEU A 671 0.35 9.74 15.23
N ASN A 672 1.03 8.60 15.32
CA ASN A 672 0.43 7.28 15.30
C ASN A 672 1.07 6.35 16.34
N GLY A 673 0.30 5.38 16.85
CA GLY A 673 0.76 4.44 17.87
C GLY A 673 0.91 5.05 19.28
N THR A 674 1.47 4.28 20.20
CA THR A 674 1.58 4.64 21.62
C THR A 674 2.35 5.93 21.88
N ASP A 675 3.42 6.17 21.10
CA ASP A 675 4.25 7.35 21.22
C ASP A 675 3.87 8.46 20.21
N GLY A 676 2.80 8.28 19.44
CA GLY A 676 2.36 9.19 18.37
C GLY A 676 2.19 10.63 18.83
N THR A 677 1.44 10.84 19.92
CA THR A 677 1.22 12.17 20.51
C THR A 677 2.51 12.79 21.03
N ILE A 678 3.40 11.99 21.63
CA ILE A 678 4.69 12.46 22.16
C ILE A 678 5.58 12.91 20.99
N ASN A 679 5.67 12.13 19.93
CA ASN A 679 6.43 12.46 18.73
C ASN A 679 5.85 13.67 17.99
N GLY A 680 4.53 13.80 17.93
CA GLY A 680 3.85 15.00 17.43
C GLY A 680 4.23 16.26 18.24
N GLN A 681 4.21 16.17 19.58
CA GLN A 681 4.61 17.27 20.45
C GLN A 681 6.10 17.62 20.30
N ARG A 682 6.98 16.62 20.25
CA ARG A 682 8.41 16.80 19.99
C ARG A 682 8.65 17.58 18.70
N THR A 683 7.93 17.25 17.63
CA THR A 683 8.00 17.96 16.35
C THR A 683 7.54 19.42 16.48
N LEU A 684 6.48 19.70 17.25
CA LEU A 684 6.08 21.09 17.55
C LEU A 684 7.14 21.85 18.36
N ASP A 685 7.85 21.18 19.26
CA ASP A 685 8.91 21.80 20.07
C ASP A 685 10.15 22.11 19.22
N ILE A 686 10.48 21.25 18.27
CA ILE A 686 11.48 21.51 17.23
C ILE A 686 11.09 22.76 16.41
N HIS A 687 9.85 22.84 15.92
CA HIS A 687 9.39 24.05 15.23
C HIS A 687 9.44 25.29 16.10
N SER A 688 9.21 25.18 17.41
CA SER A 688 9.36 26.31 18.34
C SER A 688 10.78 26.84 18.37
N GLN A 689 11.77 25.96 18.47
CA GLN A 689 13.19 26.31 18.50
C GLN A 689 13.61 26.92 17.16
N LEU A 690 13.27 26.25 16.05
CA LEU A 690 13.58 26.70 14.69
C LEU A 690 12.94 28.05 14.37
N SER A 691 11.64 28.22 14.60
CA SER A 691 10.95 29.48 14.30
C SER A 691 11.45 30.62 15.18
N THR A 692 11.82 30.37 16.44
CA THR A 692 12.48 31.39 17.28
C THR A 692 13.83 31.79 16.71
N PHE A 693 14.64 30.81 16.26
CA PHE A 693 15.95 31.08 15.67
C PHE A 693 15.85 31.81 14.33
N PHE A 694 14.98 31.37 13.43
CA PHE A 694 14.87 31.93 12.07
C PHE A 694 14.01 33.21 12.00
N ALA A 695 13.38 33.64 13.10
CA ALA A 695 12.74 34.95 13.19
C ALA A 695 13.73 36.13 13.27
N GLN A 696 15.02 35.85 13.44
CA GLN A 696 16.04 36.89 13.48
C GLN A 696 16.12 37.66 12.13
N PRO A 697 16.41 38.98 12.14
CA PRO A 697 16.42 39.80 10.93
C PRO A 697 17.26 39.26 9.77
N ARG A 698 18.39 38.61 10.07
CA ARG A 698 19.30 38.04 9.05
C ARG A 698 18.68 36.99 8.14
N TYR A 699 17.61 36.33 8.59
CA TYR A 699 16.98 35.24 7.86
C TYR A 699 15.77 35.68 7.03
N LYS A 700 15.25 36.89 7.29
CA LYS A 700 14.00 37.41 6.71
C LYS A 700 13.95 37.34 5.18
N ASN A 701 15.08 37.62 4.52
CA ASN A 701 15.16 37.72 3.06
C ASN A 701 15.62 36.42 2.38
N ILE A 702 16.22 35.50 3.15
CA ILE A 702 16.84 34.28 2.61
C ILE A 702 16.02 33.02 2.87
N ILE A 703 15.43 32.87 4.07
CA ILE A 703 14.49 31.77 4.36
C ILE A 703 13.13 32.21 3.82
N ALA A 704 12.93 31.98 2.53
CA ALA A 704 11.72 32.42 1.86
C ALA A 704 10.56 31.42 2.06
N ILE A 705 10.89 30.14 2.19
CA ILE A 705 9.94 29.06 2.39
C ILE A 705 10.36 28.25 3.64
N TYR A 706 9.39 27.90 4.47
CA TYR A 706 9.55 27.15 5.72
C TYR A 706 8.68 25.89 5.68
N GLY A 707 9.30 24.71 5.56
CA GLY A 707 8.63 23.41 5.50
C GLY A 707 8.30 22.85 6.88
N LEU A 708 7.07 22.38 7.04
CA LEU A 708 6.61 21.75 8.28
C LEU A 708 7.16 20.34 8.44
N VAL A 709 6.88 19.46 7.47
CA VAL A 709 7.36 18.09 7.47
C VAL A 709 7.29 17.52 6.06
N ASN A 710 8.36 16.87 5.63
CA ASN A 710 8.41 16.21 4.33
C ASN A 710 7.48 15.00 4.26
N GLU A 711 6.70 14.87 3.19
CA GLU A 711 5.95 13.65 2.83
C GLU A 711 5.24 12.90 3.98
N PRO A 712 4.37 13.54 4.79
CA PRO A 712 3.61 12.81 5.80
C PRO A 712 2.69 11.79 5.13
N LYS A 713 2.86 10.50 5.42
CA LYS A 713 2.15 9.43 4.68
C LYS A 713 0.69 9.29 5.13
N MET A 714 -0.19 10.20 4.68
CA MET A 714 -1.62 10.20 5.05
C MET A 714 -2.45 9.09 4.40
N THR A 715 -1.85 8.26 3.55
CA THR A 715 -2.42 6.95 3.17
C THR A 715 -2.37 5.93 4.32
N TYR A 716 -1.61 6.23 5.37
CA TYR A 716 -1.48 5.42 6.58
C TYR A 716 -1.83 6.21 7.85
N LEU A 717 -1.46 7.49 7.92
CA LEU A 717 -1.80 8.39 9.03
C LEU A 717 -3.26 8.87 8.94
N ASP A 718 -3.88 9.11 10.10
CA ASP A 718 -5.18 9.75 10.17
C ASP A 718 -5.11 11.21 9.69
N VAL A 719 -5.88 11.53 8.65
CA VAL A 719 -5.84 12.85 7.98
C VAL A 719 -6.21 13.98 8.94
N ASP A 720 -7.27 13.82 9.73
CA ASP A 720 -7.76 14.85 10.66
C ASP A 720 -6.73 15.14 11.76
N THR A 721 -6.04 14.11 12.24
CA THR A 721 -4.95 14.25 13.20
C THR A 721 -3.79 15.06 12.62
N VAL A 722 -3.38 14.75 11.38
CA VAL A 722 -2.31 15.52 10.71
C VAL A 722 -2.75 16.96 10.45
N LEU A 723 -3.97 17.19 9.96
CA LEU A 723 -4.48 18.56 9.75
C LEU A 723 -4.56 19.37 11.05
N THR A 724 -5.00 18.75 12.14
CA THR A 724 -5.05 19.39 13.47
C THR A 724 -3.64 19.76 13.96
N TRP A 725 -2.68 18.85 13.78
CA TRP A 725 -1.28 19.11 14.09
C TRP A 725 -0.72 20.25 13.21
N THR A 726 -0.98 20.23 11.90
CA THR A 726 -0.54 21.25 10.95
C THR A 726 -1.05 22.64 11.33
N LYS A 727 -2.34 22.78 11.68
CA LYS A 727 -2.91 24.05 12.18
C LYS A 727 -2.18 24.54 13.43
N THR A 728 -1.90 23.64 14.36
CA THR A 728 -1.17 23.94 15.60
C THR A 728 0.27 24.40 15.32
N ALA A 729 0.96 23.72 14.40
CA ALA A 729 2.33 24.07 13.99
C ALA A 729 2.37 25.47 13.36
N ILE A 730 1.45 25.76 12.42
CA ILE A 730 1.35 27.07 11.77
C ILE A 730 1.16 28.18 12.80
N GLN A 731 0.21 28.02 13.73
CA GLN A 731 -0.04 29.02 14.78
C GLN A 731 1.20 29.26 15.65
N LYS A 732 1.89 28.20 16.06
CA LYS A 732 3.11 28.28 16.89
C LYS A 732 4.23 29.01 16.13
N ILE A 733 4.47 28.66 14.87
CA ILE A 733 5.49 29.29 14.03
C ILE A 733 5.19 30.77 13.79
N ARG A 734 3.94 31.11 13.47
CA ARG A 734 3.52 32.51 13.26
C ARG A 734 3.61 33.33 14.55
N SER A 735 3.36 32.74 15.72
CA SER A 735 3.53 33.43 17.01
C SER A 735 4.97 33.88 17.30
N ASN A 736 5.95 33.24 16.64
CA ASN A 736 7.37 33.63 16.70
C ASN A 736 7.76 34.66 15.61
N ASN A 737 6.80 35.27 14.92
CA ASN A 737 7.01 36.29 13.87
C ASN A 737 7.71 35.80 12.60
N ILE A 738 7.64 34.50 12.28
CA ILE A 738 8.05 34.01 10.96
C ILE A 738 7.10 34.55 9.89
N THR A 739 7.66 35.23 8.89
CA THR A 739 6.91 35.78 7.75
C THR A 739 7.07 34.97 6.45
N ALA A 740 7.96 33.98 6.43
CA ALA A 740 8.18 33.09 5.29
C ALA A 740 6.89 32.38 4.85
N ILE A 741 6.81 31.97 3.58
CA ILE A 741 5.73 31.08 3.13
C ILE A 741 5.89 29.74 3.83
N ILE A 742 4.83 29.20 4.44
CA ILE A 742 4.89 27.89 5.10
C ILE A 742 4.46 26.81 4.10
N THR A 743 5.32 25.83 3.85
CA THR A 743 4.99 24.65 3.05
C THR A 743 4.57 23.47 3.89
N PHE A 744 3.65 22.68 3.36
CA PHE A 744 3.20 21.41 3.94
C PHE A 744 2.95 20.40 2.82
N GLY A 745 3.32 19.13 3.05
CA GLY A 745 3.21 18.08 2.05
C GLY A 745 1.76 17.68 1.75
N ASP A 746 1.50 17.28 0.51
CA ASP A 746 0.18 16.88 0.00
C ASP A 746 -0.39 15.58 0.61
N GLY A 747 0.40 14.87 1.40
CA GLY A 747 0.01 13.66 2.11
C GLY A 747 -0.36 12.47 1.22
N PHE A 748 -0.06 12.51 -0.09
CA PHE A 748 -0.42 11.48 -1.07
C PHE A 748 -1.93 11.18 -1.18
N ARG A 749 -2.79 12.12 -0.76
CA ARG A 749 -4.25 11.92 -0.78
C ARG A 749 -4.91 12.37 -2.08
N GLY A 750 -4.14 12.89 -3.03
CA GLY A 750 -4.64 13.49 -4.27
C GLY A 750 -4.97 14.98 -4.10
N LEU A 751 -4.60 15.79 -5.10
CA LEU A 751 -4.56 17.25 -4.95
C LEU A 751 -5.93 17.92 -4.80
N ASP A 752 -6.96 17.39 -5.46
CA ASP A 752 -8.32 17.95 -5.43
C ASP A 752 -8.93 17.88 -4.02
N ASN A 753 -8.50 16.90 -3.21
CA ASN A 753 -8.97 16.73 -1.83
C ASN A 753 -8.51 17.84 -0.89
N TRP A 754 -7.57 18.69 -1.31
CA TRP A 754 -7.11 19.86 -0.54
C TRP A 754 -7.97 21.12 -0.76
N GLN A 755 -9.04 21.02 -1.56
CA GLN A 755 -10.00 22.10 -1.70
C GLN A 755 -10.63 22.47 -0.35
N GLY A 756 -10.57 23.75 -0.01
CA GLY A 756 -11.15 24.28 1.23
C GLY A 756 -10.34 23.99 2.50
N GLU A 757 -9.31 23.15 2.43
CA GLU A 757 -8.45 22.85 3.58
C GLU A 757 -7.51 24.01 3.90
N LEU A 758 -7.27 24.24 5.19
CA LEU A 758 -6.34 25.23 5.75
C LEU A 758 -6.52 26.68 5.25
N GLN A 759 -7.69 27.04 4.71
CA GLN A 759 -7.94 28.38 4.13
C GLN A 759 -8.03 29.50 5.17
N ASP A 760 -8.09 29.18 6.46
CA ASP A 760 -8.05 30.16 7.56
C ASP A 760 -6.65 30.76 7.79
N PHE A 761 -5.64 30.32 7.05
CA PHE A 761 -4.25 30.74 7.19
C PHE A 761 -3.70 31.32 5.88
N ASP A 762 -3.01 32.45 5.99
CA ASP A 762 -2.33 33.10 4.87
C ASP A 762 -0.90 32.57 4.66
N ASN A 763 -0.37 32.81 3.46
CA ASN A 763 1.01 32.49 3.07
C ASN A 763 1.37 31.01 3.31
N LEU A 764 0.46 30.13 2.89
CA LEU A 764 0.68 28.69 2.82
C LEU A 764 0.92 28.26 1.38
N LEU A 765 1.69 27.20 1.20
CA LEU A 765 2.01 26.61 -0.11
C LEU A 765 1.93 25.08 -0.01
N LEU A 766 1.07 24.47 -0.83
CA LEU A 766 0.97 23.02 -0.92
C LEU A 766 2.20 22.48 -1.66
N ASP A 767 2.92 21.57 -1.02
CA ASP A 767 4.12 20.94 -1.56
C ASP A 767 3.80 19.55 -2.12
N VAL A 768 4.02 19.37 -3.43
CA VAL A 768 3.65 18.18 -4.20
C VAL A 768 4.87 17.53 -4.83
N HIS A 769 4.99 16.21 -4.74
CA HIS A 769 6.11 15.47 -5.31
C HIS A 769 5.63 14.60 -6.48
N GLN A 770 6.33 14.66 -7.61
CA GLN A 770 5.87 14.08 -8.87
C GLN A 770 6.93 13.17 -9.49
N TYR A 771 6.58 11.89 -9.59
CA TYR A 771 7.42 10.86 -10.20
C TYR A 771 6.54 9.88 -10.98
N VAL A 772 7.04 9.37 -12.10
CA VAL A 772 6.34 8.35 -12.92
C VAL A 772 6.82 6.91 -12.66
N ILE A 773 7.83 6.72 -11.81
CA ILE A 773 8.53 5.42 -11.69
C ILE A 773 8.10 4.60 -10.47
N PHE A 774 7.51 5.21 -9.45
CA PHE A 774 7.11 4.51 -8.22
C PHE A 774 5.74 3.83 -8.33
N ASN A 775 5.08 3.97 -9.48
CA ASN A 775 3.78 3.43 -9.80
C ASN A 775 3.87 2.45 -10.97
N ASN A 776 3.33 1.24 -10.81
CA ASN A 776 3.43 0.16 -11.79
C ASN A 776 2.77 0.48 -13.15
N GLN A 777 1.79 1.39 -13.18
CA GLN A 777 1.15 1.81 -14.42
C GLN A 777 1.93 2.92 -15.12
N GLN A 778 2.52 3.84 -14.36
CA GLN A 778 3.25 4.97 -14.92
C GLN A 778 4.66 4.57 -15.39
N ILE A 779 5.34 3.65 -14.69
CA ILE A 779 6.68 3.17 -15.10
C ILE A 779 6.63 2.38 -16.41
N ALA A 780 5.46 1.80 -16.73
CA ALA A 780 5.20 1.05 -17.95
C ALA A 780 4.73 1.93 -19.14
N LEU A 781 4.61 3.25 -18.96
CA LEU A 781 4.34 4.16 -20.07
C LEU A 781 5.55 4.20 -21.01
N ASP A 782 5.29 4.18 -22.32
CA ASP A 782 6.33 4.44 -23.32
C ASP A 782 6.85 5.88 -23.22
N HIS A 783 8.00 6.14 -23.84
CA HIS A 783 8.68 7.44 -23.80
C HIS A 783 7.78 8.60 -24.23
N ALA A 784 7.01 8.43 -25.30
CA ALA A 784 6.11 9.47 -25.80
C ALA A 784 4.95 9.74 -24.82
N ALA A 785 4.38 8.68 -24.24
CA ALA A 785 3.31 8.76 -23.26
C ALA A 785 3.78 9.38 -21.93
N LYS A 786 5.04 9.20 -21.52
CA LYS A 786 5.61 9.92 -20.35
C LYS A 786 5.67 11.43 -20.61
N VAL A 787 6.13 11.84 -21.79
CA VAL A 787 6.17 13.26 -22.18
C VAL A 787 4.76 13.83 -22.30
N ASP A 788 3.82 13.10 -22.90
CA ASP A 788 2.40 13.50 -22.98
C ASP A 788 1.77 13.62 -21.59
N PHE A 789 2.07 12.69 -20.69
CA PHE A 789 1.59 12.73 -19.31
C PHE A 789 2.11 13.97 -18.56
N ALA A 790 3.36 14.36 -18.77
CA ALA A 790 3.90 15.60 -18.20
C ALA A 790 3.23 16.86 -18.80
N CYS A 791 3.14 16.92 -20.12
CA CYS A 791 2.57 18.07 -20.85
C CYS A 791 1.07 18.27 -20.63
N GLY A 792 0.30 17.19 -20.52
CA GLY A 792 -1.16 17.24 -20.39
C GLY A 792 -1.61 16.94 -18.96
N GLY A 793 -1.29 15.73 -18.48
CA GLY A 793 -1.75 15.20 -17.20
C GLY A 793 -1.32 16.09 -16.02
N TRP A 794 -0.01 16.29 -15.85
CA TRP A 794 0.50 17.15 -14.79
C TRP A 794 0.12 18.61 -14.97
N THR A 795 0.01 19.12 -16.20
CA THR A 795 -0.40 20.52 -16.42
C THR A 795 -1.81 20.76 -15.90
N ASN A 796 -2.75 19.87 -16.26
CA ASN A 796 -4.11 19.93 -15.76
C ASN A 796 -4.18 19.74 -14.24
N GLN A 797 -3.38 18.84 -13.69
CA GLN A 797 -3.32 18.62 -12.25
C GLN A 797 -2.83 19.87 -11.51
N THR A 798 -1.74 20.48 -11.98
CA THR A 798 -1.16 21.71 -11.42
C THR A 798 -2.14 22.86 -11.49
N LEU A 799 -2.81 23.08 -12.65
CA LEU A 799 -3.80 24.15 -12.81
C LEU A 799 -5.01 23.99 -11.87
N ARG A 800 -5.54 22.76 -11.73
CA ARG A 800 -6.66 22.48 -10.83
C ARG A 800 -6.27 22.67 -9.37
N SER A 801 -5.10 22.17 -8.98
CA SER A 801 -4.59 22.34 -7.60
C SER A 801 -4.33 23.82 -7.29
N SER A 802 -3.80 24.57 -8.27
CA SER A 802 -3.49 26.00 -8.20
C SER A 802 -4.71 26.92 -8.07
N ASN A 803 -5.92 26.39 -8.24
CA ASN A 803 -7.17 27.13 -8.17
C ASN A 803 -7.98 26.73 -6.93
N LYS A 804 -8.26 27.70 -6.05
CA LYS A 804 -9.05 27.48 -4.81
C LYS A 804 -10.46 26.92 -5.05
N ALA A 805 -11.01 27.09 -6.26
CA ALA A 805 -12.31 26.54 -6.63
C ALA A 805 -12.28 25.04 -6.95
N THR A 806 -11.10 24.45 -7.17
CA THR A 806 -10.92 23.04 -7.57
C THR A 806 -9.86 22.29 -6.76
N GLY A 807 -9.04 23.01 -5.99
CA GLY A 807 -7.97 22.48 -5.17
C GLY A 807 -7.55 23.49 -4.09
N PHE A 808 -6.32 23.38 -3.59
CA PHE A 808 -5.86 24.19 -2.47
C PHE A 808 -5.68 25.69 -2.80
N GLY A 809 -5.28 26.01 -4.02
CA GLY A 809 -4.70 27.30 -4.38
C GLY A 809 -3.17 27.17 -4.50
N PRO A 810 -2.35 28.02 -3.86
CA PRO A 810 -0.89 28.01 -4.03
C PRO A 810 -0.26 26.61 -3.98
N THR A 811 0.29 26.14 -5.11
CA THR A 811 0.83 24.77 -5.26
C THR A 811 2.18 24.80 -5.95
N LEU A 812 3.14 24.06 -5.38
CA LEU A 812 4.53 23.94 -5.83
C LEU A 812 4.86 22.45 -6.04
N CYS A 813 5.68 22.14 -7.05
CA CYS A 813 6.29 20.81 -7.15
C CYS A 813 7.64 20.78 -6.42
N GLY A 814 7.70 20.37 -5.14
CA GLY A 814 8.94 20.39 -4.35
C GLY A 814 9.93 19.29 -4.68
N GLU A 815 9.50 18.24 -5.39
CA GLU A 815 10.40 17.17 -5.84
C GLU A 815 9.92 16.53 -7.15
N TRP A 816 10.87 16.38 -8.08
CA TRP A 816 10.73 15.63 -9.33
C TRP A 816 12.11 15.28 -9.89
N SER A 817 12.20 14.32 -10.81
CA SER A 817 13.45 14.01 -11.54
C SER A 817 13.16 13.57 -12.99
N GLN A 818 14.20 13.42 -13.79
CA GLN A 818 14.09 12.85 -15.15
C GLN A 818 14.18 11.31 -15.15
N ALA A 819 14.09 10.67 -13.98
CA ALA A 819 14.26 9.23 -13.87
C ALA A 819 13.21 8.48 -14.69
N ASP A 820 13.69 7.69 -15.63
CA ASP A 820 12.87 6.89 -16.53
C ASP A 820 12.42 5.57 -15.90
N THR A 821 13.27 5.05 -15.03
CA THR A 821 13.15 3.74 -14.38
C THR A 821 13.44 3.86 -12.89
N ASP A 822 13.08 2.83 -12.11
CA ASP A 822 13.44 2.72 -10.71
C ASP A 822 14.73 1.91 -10.48
N CYS A 823 15.70 2.05 -11.38
CA CYS A 823 16.92 1.25 -11.43
C CYS A 823 18.09 1.78 -10.60
N ALA A 824 18.06 3.04 -10.17
CA ALA A 824 19.15 3.64 -9.40
C ALA A 824 19.40 2.81 -8.13
N THR A 825 20.67 2.56 -7.83
CA THR A 825 21.07 1.74 -6.69
C THR A 825 20.45 2.25 -5.39
N TYR A 826 19.79 1.36 -4.65
CA TYR A 826 19.09 1.64 -3.38
C TYR A 826 17.92 2.62 -3.45
N LEU A 827 17.44 2.99 -4.64
CA LEU A 827 16.28 3.87 -4.80
C LEU A 827 15.03 3.33 -4.08
N ASN A 828 14.80 2.02 -4.16
CA ASN A 828 13.68 1.35 -3.48
C ASN A 828 14.06 0.79 -2.09
N ASN A 829 15.11 1.31 -1.45
CA ASN A 829 15.77 0.84 -0.21
C ASN A 829 16.99 -0.07 -0.43
N VAL A 830 17.87 -0.11 0.58
CA VAL A 830 19.07 -0.97 0.60
C VAL A 830 18.67 -2.44 0.55
N GLY A 831 19.27 -3.18 -0.38
CA GLY A 831 19.00 -4.61 -0.57
C GLY A 831 17.65 -4.92 -1.23
N VAL A 832 16.94 -3.91 -1.74
CA VAL A 832 15.66 -4.07 -2.43
C VAL A 832 15.85 -3.80 -3.93
N GLY A 833 15.24 -4.65 -4.77
CA GLY A 833 15.34 -4.55 -6.23
C GLY A 833 14.44 -3.48 -6.87
N SER A 834 14.17 -3.62 -8.17
CA SER A 834 13.42 -2.66 -8.97
C SER A 834 12.13 -3.25 -9.56
N ARG A 835 11.14 -2.40 -9.82
CA ARG A 835 9.95 -2.76 -10.60
C ARG A 835 10.36 -3.03 -12.04
N TRP A 836 11.29 -2.25 -12.57
CA TRP A 836 11.79 -2.36 -13.95
C TRP A 836 12.25 -3.78 -14.28
N GLU A 837 13.08 -4.40 -13.43
CA GLU A 837 13.57 -5.77 -13.63
C GLU A 837 12.70 -6.84 -12.97
N GLY A 838 11.64 -6.46 -12.26
CA GLY A 838 10.81 -7.41 -11.53
C GLY A 838 11.53 -8.05 -10.37
N THR A 839 12.41 -7.30 -9.70
CA THR A 839 13.22 -7.76 -8.56
C THR A 839 12.83 -7.05 -7.25
N LEU A 840 11.85 -6.13 -7.29
CA LEU A 840 11.33 -5.43 -6.12
C LEU A 840 10.64 -6.41 -5.16
N ASN A 841 11.33 -6.78 -4.09
CA ASN A 841 10.80 -7.64 -3.03
C ASN A 841 10.65 -6.85 -1.73
N MET A 842 9.41 -6.60 -1.34
CA MET A 842 9.06 -5.82 -0.15
C MET A 842 8.71 -6.69 1.06
N VAL A 843 8.73 -8.03 0.93
CA VAL A 843 8.29 -8.96 1.98
C VAL A 843 9.15 -8.89 3.24
N SER A 844 10.46 -8.75 3.07
CA SER A 844 11.44 -8.68 4.16
C SER A 844 11.90 -7.24 4.45
N THR A 845 11.31 -6.27 3.77
CA THR A 845 11.69 -4.86 3.87
C THR A 845 10.94 -4.25 5.05
N PRO A 846 11.62 -3.62 6.03
CA PRO A 846 10.93 -2.93 7.13
C PRO A 846 9.92 -1.91 6.60
N GLY A 847 8.67 -1.97 7.09
CA GLY A 847 7.57 -1.15 6.59
C GLY A 847 7.01 -1.57 5.23
N GLY A 848 7.57 -2.61 4.61
CA GLY A 848 7.14 -3.20 3.35
C GLY A 848 6.00 -4.20 3.52
N SER A 849 5.35 -4.52 2.41
CA SER A 849 4.19 -5.41 2.36
C SER A 849 4.25 -6.32 1.13
N LEU A 850 3.58 -7.48 1.20
CA LEU A 850 3.59 -8.46 0.10
C LEU A 850 2.99 -7.90 -1.20
N ASP A 851 1.94 -7.08 -1.08
CA ASP A 851 1.30 -6.37 -2.19
C ASP A 851 2.15 -5.24 -2.77
N GLY A 852 3.17 -4.77 -2.03
CA GLY A 852 4.18 -3.85 -2.53
C GLY A 852 5.28 -4.50 -3.38
N SER A 853 5.35 -5.83 -3.46
CA SER A 853 6.38 -6.53 -4.24
C SER A 853 6.02 -6.62 -5.72
N VAL A 854 6.99 -6.33 -6.59
CA VAL A 854 6.87 -6.45 -8.05
C VAL A 854 7.93 -7.41 -8.55
N LEU A 855 7.53 -8.68 -8.66
CA LEU A 855 8.42 -9.80 -9.02
C LEU A 855 8.31 -10.21 -10.50
N ASN A 856 7.66 -9.38 -11.31
CA ASN A 856 7.66 -9.49 -12.77
C ASN A 856 8.10 -8.14 -13.34
N PRO A 857 8.96 -8.12 -14.37
CA PRO A 857 9.44 -6.88 -14.96
C PRO A 857 8.29 -5.98 -15.39
N THR A 858 8.34 -4.72 -14.98
CA THR A 858 7.35 -3.69 -15.30
C THR A 858 8.05 -2.58 -16.06
N CYS A 859 8.16 -2.78 -17.37
CA CYS A 859 8.61 -1.78 -18.35
C CYS A 859 7.69 -1.85 -19.58
N PRO A 860 7.71 -0.85 -20.48
CA PRO A 860 6.77 -0.77 -21.61
C PRO A 860 6.78 -2.01 -22.53
N THR A 861 7.93 -2.69 -22.65
CA THR A 861 8.06 -3.89 -23.51
C THR A 861 7.53 -5.18 -22.86
N ALA A 862 7.04 -5.12 -21.63
CA ALA A 862 6.62 -6.30 -20.85
C ALA A 862 7.67 -7.42 -20.85
N ASN A 863 8.95 -7.05 -20.76
CA ASN A 863 10.13 -7.93 -20.79
C ASN A 863 10.43 -8.59 -22.15
N SER A 864 9.86 -8.10 -23.26
CA SER A 864 10.17 -8.55 -24.61
C SER A 864 10.25 -7.37 -25.60
N PRO A 865 11.45 -6.81 -25.86
CA PRO A 865 12.77 -7.20 -25.36
C PRO A 865 12.96 -7.03 -23.84
N ARG A 866 13.95 -7.73 -23.26
CA ARG A 866 14.16 -7.82 -21.80
C ARG A 866 14.32 -6.43 -21.16
N CYS A 867 13.60 -6.16 -20.07
CA CYS A 867 13.83 -4.99 -19.22
C CYS A 867 15.13 -5.20 -18.43
N SER A 868 16.08 -4.27 -18.49
CA SER A 868 17.29 -4.31 -17.66
C SER A 868 17.68 -2.91 -17.19
N CYS A 869 18.24 -2.84 -15.99
CA CYS A 869 18.78 -1.61 -15.43
C CYS A 869 20.16 -1.24 -15.99
N SER A 870 20.76 -2.09 -16.84
CA SER A 870 22.16 -1.93 -17.27
C SER A 870 22.42 -0.61 -18.00
N ASN A 871 21.53 -0.20 -18.91
CA ASN A 871 21.71 1.03 -19.68
C ASN A 871 21.29 2.27 -18.88
N ALA A 872 20.19 2.20 -18.13
CA ALA A 872 19.75 3.30 -17.26
C ALA A 872 20.79 3.65 -16.18
N ASN A 873 21.59 2.67 -15.72
CA ASN A 873 22.70 2.87 -14.80
C ASN A 873 24.06 3.02 -15.50
N ALA A 874 24.11 2.98 -16.84
CA ALA A 874 25.36 3.15 -17.57
C ALA A 874 25.86 4.60 -17.48
N SER A 875 27.13 4.81 -17.84
CA SER A 875 27.65 6.17 -17.94
C SER A 875 26.82 6.96 -18.97
N PRO A 876 26.48 8.24 -18.71
CA PRO A 876 25.79 9.08 -19.68
C PRO A 876 26.56 9.28 -21.00
N SER A 877 27.86 8.97 -21.02
CA SER A 877 28.67 8.93 -22.25
C SER A 877 28.25 7.82 -23.22
N SER A 878 27.62 6.76 -22.71
CA SER A 878 27.06 5.65 -23.51
C SER A 878 25.59 5.82 -23.87
N TYR A 879 24.93 6.88 -23.39
CA TYR A 879 23.54 7.13 -23.74
C TYR A 879 23.40 7.42 -25.24
N SER A 880 22.38 6.84 -25.87
CA SER A 880 22.10 7.12 -27.28
C SER A 880 21.68 8.58 -27.44
N PRO A 881 21.94 9.22 -28.60
CA PRO A 881 21.47 10.59 -28.85
C PRO A 881 19.95 10.74 -28.67
N ALA A 882 19.18 9.74 -29.08
CA ALA A 882 17.72 9.74 -28.92
C ALA A 882 17.29 9.67 -27.45
N TYR A 883 17.99 8.91 -26.60
CA TYR A 883 17.68 8.85 -25.17
C TYR A 883 18.01 10.15 -24.46
N LYS A 884 19.16 10.77 -24.79
CA LYS A 884 19.53 12.08 -24.26
C LYS A 884 18.50 13.15 -24.63
N GLN A 885 18.07 13.16 -25.89
CA GLN A 885 17.02 14.07 -26.35
C GLN A 885 15.72 13.83 -25.58
N TRP A 886 15.28 12.58 -25.43
CA TRP A 886 14.07 12.27 -24.70
C TRP A 886 14.12 12.70 -23.22
N LEU A 887 15.24 12.44 -22.53
CA LEU A 887 15.43 12.87 -21.13
C LEU A 887 15.32 14.40 -21.00
N LEU A 888 15.94 15.15 -21.92
CA LEU A 888 15.83 16.60 -21.98
C LEU A 888 14.40 17.06 -22.25
N ASP A 889 13.73 16.48 -23.26
CA ASP A 889 12.35 16.81 -23.61
C ASP A 889 11.39 16.50 -22.45
N PHE A 890 11.59 15.38 -21.75
CA PHE A 890 10.80 15.00 -20.59
C PHE A 890 11.04 15.93 -19.39
N ALA A 891 12.27 16.36 -19.16
CA ALA A 891 12.58 17.35 -18.12
C ALA A 891 11.94 18.71 -18.44
N GLU A 892 12.03 19.19 -19.68
CA GLU A 892 11.44 20.46 -20.08
C GLU A 892 9.90 20.42 -20.08
N ALA A 893 9.28 19.28 -20.43
CA ALA A 893 7.84 19.06 -20.29
C ALA A 893 7.39 19.16 -18.83
N GLN A 894 8.15 18.57 -17.90
CA GLN A 894 7.93 18.67 -16.46
C GLN A 894 8.03 20.12 -15.98
N MET A 895 9.13 20.81 -16.33
CA MET A 895 9.30 22.22 -15.98
C MET A 895 8.15 23.08 -16.50
N TYR A 896 7.73 22.90 -17.76
CA TYR A 896 6.57 23.62 -18.33
C TYR A 896 5.31 23.43 -17.48
N SER A 897 5.06 22.18 -17.07
CA SER A 897 3.89 21.76 -16.33
C SER A 897 3.84 22.33 -14.92
N PHE A 898 4.96 22.30 -14.20
CA PHE A 898 5.05 22.80 -12.84
C PHE A 898 5.11 24.35 -12.77
N GLU A 899 5.60 25.00 -13.83
CA GLU A 899 5.52 26.46 -14.00
C GLU A 899 4.11 26.99 -14.29
N GLN A 900 3.12 26.11 -14.50
CA GLN A 900 1.70 26.51 -14.45
C GLN A 900 1.22 26.77 -13.02
N GLY A 901 1.93 26.25 -12.03
CA GLY A 901 1.75 26.52 -10.61
C GLY A 901 2.78 27.53 -10.11
N TRP A 902 3.33 27.31 -8.93
CA TRP A 902 4.36 28.20 -8.35
C TRP A 902 5.79 27.84 -8.76
N GLY A 903 5.97 26.83 -9.62
CA GLY A 903 7.28 26.36 -10.07
C GLY A 903 7.65 25.01 -9.47
N TRP A 904 8.96 24.77 -9.31
CA TRP A 904 9.47 23.43 -9.03
C TRP A 904 10.83 23.41 -8.33
N PHE A 905 11.14 22.29 -7.68
CA PHE A 905 12.47 21.94 -7.17
C PHE A 905 12.90 20.57 -7.70
N TYR A 906 14.02 20.53 -8.44
CA TYR A 906 14.56 19.27 -8.95
C TYR A 906 15.17 18.43 -7.82
N TRP A 907 14.90 17.13 -7.79
CA TRP A 907 15.49 16.17 -6.87
C TRP A 907 16.55 15.33 -7.60
N THR A 908 17.85 15.55 -7.37
CA THR A 908 18.57 16.49 -6.46
C THR A 908 19.76 17.15 -7.19
N TRP A 909 20.50 18.06 -6.55
CA TRP A 909 21.67 18.71 -7.18
C TRP A 909 22.76 17.71 -7.58
N LYS A 910 23.09 16.77 -6.68
CA LYS A 910 24.16 15.79 -6.91
C LYS A 910 23.87 14.45 -6.25
N THR A 911 24.36 13.37 -6.86
CA THR A 911 24.42 12.02 -6.29
C THR A 911 25.82 11.45 -6.52
N GLU A 912 26.20 10.35 -5.86
CA GLU A 912 27.51 9.73 -6.11
C GLU A 912 27.54 8.95 -7.42
N SER A 913 26.41 8.37 -7.86
CA SER A 913 26.40 7.45 -9.00
C SER A 913 25.08 7.38 -9.78
N ALA A 914 24.09 8.22 -9.49
CA ALA A 914 22.75 8.16 -10.10
C ALA A 914 22.48 9.42 -10.94
N THR A 915 23.00 9.48 -12.17
CA THR A 915 22.95 10.68 -13.03
C THR A 915 21.53 11.20 -13.28
N GLN A 916 20.55 10.32 -13.50
CA GLN A 916 19.16 10.75 -13.74
C GLN A 916 18.52 11.42 -12.50
N TRP A 917 19.18 11.35 -11.35
CA TRP A 917 18.80 12.00 -10.09
C TRP A 917 19.74 13.15 -9.71
N SER A 918 20.71 13.49 -10.55
CA SER A 918 21.74 14.50 -10.31
C SER A 918 21.63 15.60 -11.35
N TYR A 919 21.18 16.79 -10.96
CA TYR A 919 21.10 17.92 -11.88
C TYR A 919 22.49 18.28 -12.43
N LYS A 920 23.50 18.26 -11.57
CA LYS A 920 24.90 18.53 -11.92
C LYS A 920 25.41 17.59 -13.01
N ASP A 921 25.19 16.29 -12.86
CA ASP A 921 25.66 15.32 -13.85
C ASP A 921 24.78 15.30 -15.09
N GLY A 922 23.47 15.55 -14.95
CA GLY A 922 22.56 15.67 -16.07
C GLY A 922 22.87 16.88 -16.95
N LEU A 923 23.26 18.01 -16.35
CA LEU A 923 23.78 19.19 -17.06
C LEU A 923 25.05 18.83 -17.85
N ALA A 924 26.03 18.20 -17.19
CA ALA A 924 27.27 17.78 -17.84
C ALA A 924 27.05 16.75 -18.98
N ALA A 925 25.99 15.94 -18.87
CA ALA A 925 25.61 14.94 -19.86
C ALA A 925 24.79 15.49 -21.04
N GLY A 926 24.28 16.73 -20.94
CA GLY A 926 23.41 17.36 -21.94
C GLY A 926 21.99 16.80 -21.95
N ILE A 927 21.49 16.33 -20.80
CA ILE A 927 20.13 15.78 -20.64
C ILE A 927 19.23 16.69 -19.78
N LEU A 928 19.75 17.83 -19.35
CA LEU A 928 19.02 18.91 -18.67
C LEU A 928 19.40 20.24 -19.33
N PRO A 929 18.54 21.28 -19.28
CA PRO A 929 18.83 22.55 -19.93
C PRO A 929 20.01 23.27 -19.27
N GLU A 930 20.78 24.01 -20.06
CA GLU A 930 21.97 24.74 -19.56
C GLU A 930 21.59 25.83 -18.54
N LYS A 931 20.46 26.50 -18.80
CA LYS A 931 19.80 27.39 -17.85
C LYS A 931 18.40 26.87 -17.52
N THR A 932 18.00 27.00 -16.27
CA THR A 932 16.68 26.55 -15.79
C THR A 932 15.47 27.13 -16.53
N TRP A 933 15.63 28.25 -17.25
CA TRP A 933 14.58 28.91 -18.03
C TRP A 933 14.63 28.65 -19.54
N GLU A 934 15.69 28.02 -20.03
CA GLU A 934 15.83 27.71 -21.45
C GLU A 934 15.01 26.48 -21.82
N ARG A 935 14.33 26.54 -22.96
CA ARG A 935 13.50 25.45 -23.48
C ARG A 935 13.84 25.21 -24.94
N THR A 936 14.18 23.97 -25.27
CA THR A 936 14.39 23.46 -26.63
C THR A 936 13.17 22.66 -27.11
N PHE A 937 12.43 22.05 -26.20
CA PHE A 937 11.20 21.32 -26.37
C PHE A 937 9.96 22.18 -26.02
N LYS A 938 8.83 21.88 -26.66
CA LYS A 938 7.54 22.52 -26.38
C LYS A 938 6.42 21.49 -26.37
N CYS A 939 5.58 21.53 -25.34
CA CYS A 939 4.36 20.74 -25.30
C CYS A 939 3.47 21.01 -26.53
N GLY A 940 2.99 19.94 -27.16
CA GLY A 940 2.20 19.98 -28.41
C GLY A 940 2.94 19.47 -29.66
N SER A 941 4.23 19.13 -29.56
CA SER A 941 5.00 18.52 -30.66
C SER A 941 5.95 17.45 -30.12
N ILE A 942 5.38 16.31 -29.68
CA ILE A 942 6.15 15.19 -29.12
C ILE A 942 6.87 14.45 -30.28
N PRO A 943 8.21 14.33 -30.26
CA PRO A 943 8.95 13.55 -31.23
C PRO A 943 8.55 12.06 -31.26
N ASP A 944 8.68 11.44 -32.43
CA ASP A 944 8.60 9.99 -32.57
C ASP A 944 9.92 9.35 -32.13
N TYR A 945 10.09 9.18 -30.81
CA TYR A 945 11.33 8.63 -30.24
C TYR A 945 11.60 7.19 -30.71
N ALA A 946 10.55 6.39 -30.93
CA ALA A 946 10.68 5.06 -31.50
C ALA A 946 11.23 5.12 -32.94
N GLY A 947 10.73 6.04 -33.75
CA GLY A 947 11.25 6.34 -35.09
C GLY A 947 12.70 6.88 -35.09
N MET A 948 13.13 7.53 -33.99
CA MET A 948 14.52 7.93 -33.75
C MET A 948 15.42 6.77 -33.29
N GLY A 949 14.87 5.57 -33.12
CA GLY A 949 15.59 4.37 -32.70
C GLY A 949 15.83 4.27 -31.19
N LEU A 950 15.03 4.96 -30.37
CA LEU A 950 15.03 4.77 -28.91
C LEU A 950 14.20 3.54 -28.54
N PRO A 951 14.80 2.44 -28.04
CA PRO A 951 14.04 1.28 -27.60
C PRO A 951 13.29 1.56 -26.29
N GLU A 952 12.05 1.08 -26.17
CA GLU A 952 11.20 1.29 -24.99
C GLU A 952 11.62 0.52 -23.72
N ASN A 953 12.62 -0.36 -23.82
CA ASN A 953 13.25 -1.03 -22.68
C ASN A 953 14.62 -0.43 -22.36
N TYR A 954 14.86 0.83 -22.76
CA TYR A 954 16.18 1.46 -22.71
C TYR A 954 16.87 1.19 -21.39
#